data_AF-A0A4S2LVC0-F1
#
_entry.id   AF-A0A4S2LVC0-F1
#
_cell.length_a   1.000
_cell.length_b   1.000
_cell.length_c   1.000
_cell.angle_alpha   90.00
_cell.angle_beta   90.00
_cell.angle_gamma   90.00
#
_symmetry.space_group_name_H-M   'P 1'
#
loop_
_entity.id
_entity.type
_entity.pdbx_description
1 polymer ?
#
loop_
_entity_poly.entity_id
_entity_poly.type
_entity_poly.pdbx_seq_one_letter_code
_entity_poly.pdbx_strand_id
1 'polypeptide(L)'
;MSGADGVTLAVELFRTTFPTLDSDISSYVEGILQENAEHFDSEGDVHDAIGGLLSSFSTEVSEKEVDELCSRIYTLMSSQNFRDHEQTLDAPVHMATLLDNFSDKVADNNSIWMTKRDMSSVVDLKKLEKAEAKLKEKQEKKGLNSRTVGSCSTNSIKSMDNGEDVATVTQQIDRRDIHSTVDSSGRFVGDIRIENFDVCYGSRVLLQGANLTLSYGRRYGFVGRNGFGKTTLLRALSRRDFQLPPGLRVLHVEQEIPGDSTPALESVVQADTERTALLSQLAQLKACVSSNGLSAPTDSATEEEKKCGHLLAEVYARLAAIEADKAPARAAVILHGLGFNPEMQKRPTKEFSGGWRMRLSLAQALFAKPDLLLLDEPTNMLDMRALIWLEEYLRSSSNIMVIVSHDRSFLNSVVTDIIHLTSRRLDVYRGNYDAFEQARADRLLAQQREYEAQQAERAHIQQFIDKFRYKANHARLVQSRVKMLERLPQLTMPEKDPKITIHLPICDKLSSPVLQLDEVCFHYVPEKPILYKVDLSISSDSRICIVGENGAGKTTLLRVLLGQLEPTSGIRHTHRGLRVGYFSQHHVDQLDLNLNSLEFLMRKFPSQNEQTYRSQLAGFNITDMLALQPIGSLSGGQKSRVAFAAMCMSKS
;
A
#
# COMPACT_ATOMS: atom_id res chain seq x y z
N MET A 1 -64.82 -14.45 3.69
CA MET A 1 -64.25 -15.35 2.67
C MET A 1 -64.87 -14.96 1.34
N SER A 2 -64.22 -14.13 0.52
CA SER A 2 -64.54 -13.89 -0.91
C SER A 2 -63.61 -12.81 -1.48
N GLY A 3 -62.60 -13.23 -2.23
CA GLY A 3 -61.60 -12.38 -2.87
C GLY A 3 -60.57 -13.21 -3.65
N ALA A 4 -60.39 -14.47 -3.25
CA ALA A 4 -59.48 -15.43 -3.90
C ALA A 4 -60.07 -16.11 -5.16
N ASP A 5 -61.39 -16.14 -5.35
CA ASP A 5 -62.00 -16.98 -6.41
C ASP A 5 -61.86 -16.38 -7.83
N GLY A 6 -61.86 -15.05 -7.97
CA GLY A 6 -61.80 -14.40 -9.30
C GLY A 6 -60.44 -14.50 -9.98
N VAL A 7 -59.36 -14.31 -9.22
CA VAL A 7 -57.98 -14.42 -9.75
C VAL A 7 -57.65 -15.85 -10.13
N THR A 8 -58.17 -16.82 -9.37
CA THR A 8 -57.93 -18.24 -9.61
C THR A 8 -58.64 -18.72 -10.88
N LEU A 9 -59.86 -18.22 -11.13
CA LEU A 9 -60.60 -18.45 -12.38
C LEU A 9 -59.92 -17.78 -13.60
N ALA A 10 -59.35 -16.59 -13.44
CA ALA A 10 -58.59 -15.92 -14.51
C ALA A 10 -57.33 -16.70 -14.90
N VAL A 11 -56.61 -17.22 -13.90
CA VAL A 11 -55.43 -18.08 -14.09
C VAL A 11 -55.82 -19.42 -14.74
N GLU A 12 -56.95 -20.00 -14.35
CA GLU A 12 -57.44 -21.25 -14.95
C GLU A 12 -57.82 -21.06 -16.42
N LEU A 13 -58.51 -19.95 -16.73
CA LEU A 13 -58.82 -19.59 -18.12
C LEU A 13 -57.55 -19.41 -18.96
N PHE A 14 -56.54 -18.71 -18.43
CA PHE A 14 -55.25 -18.55 -19.09
C PHE A 14 -54.61 -19.91 -19.44
N ARG A 15 -54.58 -20.85 -18.49
CA ARG A 15 -54.05 -22.20 -18.71
C ARG A 15 -54.85 -23.00 -19.74
N THR A 16 -56.17 -22.83 -19.79
CA THR A 16 -57.00 -23.52 -20.80
C THR A 16 -56.80 -22.98 -22.21
N THR A 17 -56.54 -21.67 -22.35
CA THR A 17 -56.31 -21.04 -23.65
C THR A 17 -54.91 -21.29 -24.19
N PHE A 18 -53.92 -21.49 -23.31
CA PHE A 18 -52.52 -21.69 -23.69
C PHE A 18 -51.87 -22.92 -23.03
N PRO A 19 -52.30 -24.14 -23.38
CA PRO A 19 -51.75 -25.37 -22.80
C PRO A 19 -50.32 -25.70 -23.28
N THR A 20 -49.83 -25.04 -24.33
CA THR A 20 -48.51 -25.27 -24.96
C THR A 20 -47.42 -24.30 -24.49
N LEU A 21 -47.75 -23.34 -23.62
CA LEU A 21 -46.82 -22.33 -23.12
C LEU A 21 -45.92 -22.91 -22.01
N ASP A 22 -44.66 -22.47 -21.98
CA ASP A 22 -43.66 -22.94 -21.01
C ASP A 22 -44.11 -22.71 -19.55
N SER A 23 -43.77 -23.63 -18.64
CA SER A 23 -44.25 -23.59 -17.24
C SER A 23 -43.76 -22.36 -16.50
N ASP A 24 -42.56 -21.88 -16.83
CA ASP A 24 -41.93 -20.73 -16.20
C ASP A 24 -42.64 -19.43 -16.62
N ILE A 25 -43.05 -19.31 -17.88
CA ILE A 25 -43.79 -18.15 -18.40
C ILE A 25 -45.20 -18.11 -17.81
N SER A 26 -45.86 -19.27 -17.72
CA SER A 26 -47.17 -19.38 -17.07
C SER A 26 -47.11 -18.93 -15.60
N SER A 27 -46.07 -19.35 -14.85
CA SER A 27 -45.89 -18.91 -13.46
C SER A 27 -45.63 -17.41 -13.31
N TYR A 28 -44.95 -16.79 -14.28
CA TYR A 28 -44.67 -15.37 -14.29
C TYR A 28 -45.93 -14.54 -14.55
N VAL A 29 -46.76 -14.96 -15.52
CA VAL A 29 -48.05 -14.31 -15.80
C VAL A 29 -49.02 -14.46 -14.63
N GLU A 30 -49.01 -15.62 -13.95
CA GLU A 30 -49.77 -15.84 -12.71
C GLU A 30 -49.36 -14.88 -11.60
N GLY A 31 -48.05 -14.66 -11.40
CA GLY A 31 -47.55 -13.69 -10.44
C GLY A 31 -48.00 -12.26 -10.75
N ILE A 32 -47.96 -11.86 -12.03
CA ILE A 32 -48.42 -10.53 -12.47
C ILE A 32 -49.92 -10.34 -12.22
N LEU A 33 -50.74 -11.36 -12.51
CA LEU A 33 -52.19 -11.31 -12.29
C LEU A 33 -52.55 -11.26 -10.81
N GLN A 34 -51.80 -11.95 -9.94
CA GLN A 34 -52.04 -11.97 -8.50
C GLN A 34 -51.59 -10.67 -7.82
N GLU A 35 -50.42 -10.14 -8.16
CA GLU A 35 -49.88 -8.93 -7.52
C GLU A 35 -50.63 -7.66 -7.94
N ASN A 36 -51.14 -7.60 -9.17
CA ASN A 36 -51.77 -6.40 -9.72
C ASN A 36 -53.31 -6.47 -9.75
N ALA A 37 -53.92 -7.49 -9.12
CA ALA A 37 -55.37 -7.70 -9.17
C ALA A 37 -56.20 -6.51 -8.66
N GLU A 38 -55.68 -5.74 -7.70
CA GLU A 38 -56.32 -4.56 -7.13
C GLU A 38 -56.06 -3.26 -7.93
N HIS A 39 -55.29 -3.33 -9.02
CA HIS A 39 -54.81 -2.17 -9.78
C HIS A 39 -55.25 -2.16 -11.26
N PHE A 40 -56.03 -3.16 -11.70
CA PHE A 40 -56.59 -3.18 -13.06
C PHE A 40 -57.91 -2.42 -13.11
N ASP A 41 -57.84 -1.13 -13.44
CA ASP A 41 -59.02 -0.26 -13.55
C ASP A 41 -59.67 -0.32 -14.94
N SER A 42 -58.93 -0.73 -15.98
CA SER A 42 -59.42 -0.83 -17.37
C SER A 42 -58.92 -2.09 -18.11
N GLU A 43 -59.63 -2.49 -19.17
CA GLU A 43 -59.20 -3.57 -20.09
C GLU A 43 -57.81 -3.31 -20.68
N GLY A 44 -57.46 -2.03 -20.90
CA GLY A 44 -56.16 -1.62 -21.40
C GLY A 44 -55.01 -1.91 -20.42
N ASP A 45 -55.26 -1.86 -19.12
CA ASP A 45 -54.22 -2.13 -18.11
C ASP A 45 -53.84 -3.62 -18.07
N VAL A 46 -54.82 -4.51 -18.31
CA VAL A 46 -54.58 -5.96 -18.43
C VAL A 46 -53.80 -6.27 -19.71
N HIS A 47 -54.16 -5.61 -20.81
CA HIS A 47 -53.45 -5.75 -22.09
C HIS A 47 -52.00 -5.21 -22.00
N ASP A 48 -51.77 -4.08 -21.34
CA ASP A 48 -50.42 -3.53 -21.15
C ASP A 48 -49.55 -4.42 -20.25
N ALA A 49 -50.15 -5.09 -19.25
CA ALA A 49 -49.43 -5.96 -18.34
C ALA A 49 -49.02 -7.30 -18.99
N ILE A 50 -49.89 -7.89 -19.83
CA ILE A 50 -49.74 -9.29 -20.27
C ILE A 50 -49.81 -9.42 -21.80
N GLY A 51 -50.56 -8.58 -22.51
CA GLY A 51 -50.77 -8.67 -23.96
C GLY A 51 -49.50 -8.53 -24.79
N GLY A 52 -48.58 -7.64 -24.39
CA GLY A 52 -47.25 -7.51 -25.01
C GLY A 52 -46.38 -8.76 -24.83
N LEU A 53 -46.54 -9.48 -23.72
CA LEU A 53 -45.85 -10.74 -23.48
C LEU A 53 -46.46 -11.85 -24.34
N LEU A 54 -47.78 -11.96 -24.36
CA LEU A 54 -48.50 -13.00 -25.11
C LEU A 54 -48.27 -12.92 -26.61
N SER A 55 -48.39 -11.72 -27.18
CA SER A 55 -48.12 -11.46 -28.61
C SER A 55 -46.68 -11.82 -29.03
N SER A 56 -45.71 -11.71 -28.11
CA SER A 56 -44.31 -12.04 -28.40
C SER A 56 -44.01 -13.54 -28.39
N PHE A 57 -44.78 -14.34 -27.65
CA PHE A 57 -44.53 -15.76 -27.45
C PHE A 57 -45.45 -16.68 -28.26
N SER A 58 -46.66 -16.24 -28.61
CA SER A 58 -47.60 -17.03 -29.42
C SER A 58 -47.45 -16.72 -30.91
N THR A 59 -46.72 -17.55 -31.66
CA THR A 59 -46.62 -17.44 -33.13
C THR A 59 -47.90 -17.86 -33.87
N GLU A 60 -48.88 -18.46 -33.18
CA GLU A 60 -50.07 -19.07 -33.79
C GLU A 60 -51.39 -18.33 -33.48
N VAL A 61 -51.36 -17.28 -32.65
CA VAL A 61 -52.57 -16.61 -32.14
C VAL A 61 -52.68 -15.20 -32.71
N SER A 62 -53.87 -14.84 -33.19
CA SER A 62 -54.11 -13.50 -33.76
C SER A 62 -54.18 -12.44 -32.66
N GLU A 63 -53.72 -11.21 -32.93
CA GLU A 63 -53.78 -10.09 -31.95
C GLU A 63 -55.20 -9.90 -31.37
N LYS A 64 -56.24 -10.19 -32.17
CA LYS A 64 -57.64 -10.13 -31.76
C LYS A 64 -58.03 -11.15 -30.69
N GLU A 65 -57.41 -12.33 -30.70
CA GLU A 65 -57.65 -13.36 -29.69
C GLU A 65 -56.97 -13.01 -28.37
N VAL A 66 -55.82 -12.33 -28.41
CA VAL A 66 -55.14 -11.81 -27.20
C VAL A 66 -55.97 -10.68 -26.58
N ASP A 67 -56.52 -9.78 -27.38
CA ASP A 67 -57.42 -8.73 -26.92
C ASP A 67 -58.70 -9.30 -26.29
N GLU A 68 -59.35 -10.28 -26.94
CA GLU A 68 -60.57 -10.90 -26.44
C GLU A 68 -60.34 -11.66 -25.11
N LEU A 69 -59.15 -12.25 -24.95
CA LEU A 69 -58.75 -12.93 -23.72
C LEU A 69 -58.49 -11.92 -22.59
N CYS A 70 -57.79 -10.82 -22.85
CA CYS A 70 -57.57 -9.75 -21.88
C CYS A 70 -58.91 -9.13 -21.43
N SER A 71 -59.85 -8.87 -22.33
CA SER A 71 -61.19 -8.39 -21.99
C SER A 71 -61.99 -9.41 -21.16
N ARG A 72 -61.87 -10.71 -21.42
CA ARG A 72 -62.48 -11.77 -20.60
C ARG A 72 -61.91 -11.86 -19.20
N ILE A 73 -60.58 -11.79 -19.07
CA ILE A 73 -59.91 -11.75 -17.76
C ILE A 73 -60.39 -10.53 -16.97
N TYR A 74 -60.41 -9.35 -17.58
CA TYR A 74 -60.92 -8.14 -16.95
C TYR A 74 -62.40 -8.26 -16.53
N THR A 75 -63.26 -8.84 -17.38
CA THR A 75 -64.68 -9.04 -17.07
C THR A 75 -64.86 -9.96 -15.85
N LEU A 76 -64.06 -11.01 -15.74
CA LEU A 76 -64.13 -11.93 -14.60
C LEU A 76 -63.66 -11.29 -13.30
N MET A 77 -62.62 -10.46 -13.37
CA MET A 77 -62.08 -9.72 -12.23
C MET A 77 -63.01 -8.57 -11.80
N SER A 78 -63.69 -7.92 -12.74
CA SER A 78 -64.62 -6.80 -12.47
C SER A 78 -66.03 -7.26 -12.07
N SER A 79 -66.49 -8.42 -12.54
CA SER A 79 -67.85 -8.93 -12.27
C SER A 79 -68.17 -9.20 -10.80
N GLN A 80 -67.15 -9.35 -9.94
CA GLN A 80 -67.36 -9.51 -8.49
C GLN A 80 -67.10 -8.24 -7.67
N ASN A 81 -66.70 -7.13 -8.29
CA ASN A 81 -66.27 -5.92 -7.60
C ASN A 81 -67.28 -4.75 -7.67
N PHE A 82 -68.59 -4.96 -7.76
CA PHE A 82 -69.55 -3.86 -7.55
C PHE A 82 -70.90 -4.25 -6.90
N ARG A 83 -70.97 -4.10 -5.57
CA ARG A 83 -72.00 -3.35 -4.83
C ARG A 83 -71.64 -3.24 -3.34
N ASP A 84 -71.49 -1.99 -2.88
CA ASP A 84 -71.59 -1.49 -1.50
C ASP A 84 -70.98 -2.34 -0.37
N HIS A 85 -69.76 -1.99 0.02
CA HIS A 85 -69.32 -2.16 1.41
C HIS A 85 -69.12 -0.80 2.07
N GLU A 86 -70.26 -0.17 2.41
CA GLU A 86 -70.38 0.48 3.71
C GLU A 86 -70.11 -0.58 4.79
N GLN A 87 -68.87 -0.65 5.28
CA GLN A 87 -68.62 -1.29 6.57
C GLN A 87 -68.76 -0.21 7.65
N THR A 88 -69.94 -0.19 8.26
CA THR A 88 -70.16 0.42 9.56
C THR A 88 -69.26 -0.27 10.59
N LEU A 89 -68.39 0.50 11.24
CA LEU A 89 -67.57 0.04 12.36
C LEU A 89 -68.36 0.26 13.66
N ASP A 90 -68.76 -0.83 14.31
CA ASP A 90 -69.22 -0.80 15.70
C ASP A 90 -68.01 -0.59 16.63
N ALA A 91 -68.05 0.54 17.35
CA ALA A 91 -67.14 1.02 18.39
C ALA A 91 -65.87 1.82 17.94
N PRO A 92 -65.58 2.97 18.57
CA PRO A 92 -64.44 3.81 18.21
C PRO A 92 -63.15 3.25 18.85
N VAL A 93 -62.26 2.71 18.02
CA VAL A 93 -60.91 2.33 18.48
C VAL A 93 -60.03 3.60 18.49
N HIS A 94 -59.60 3.98 19.69
CA HIS A 94 -58.72 5.10 19.97
C HIS A 94 -57.39 4.99 19.21
N MET A 95 -57.12 5.96 18.31
CA MET A 95 -55.85 6.10 17.57
C MET A 95 -54.65 6.54 18.43
N ALA A 96 -54.68 6.34 19.75
CA ALA A 96 -53.58 6.73 20.64
C ALA A 96 -52.50 5.63 20.73
N THR A 97 -52.88 4.35 20.67
CA THR A 97 -51.95 3.23 20.88
C THR A 97 -51.16 2.79 19.64
N LEU A 98 -51.55 3.23 18.44
CA LEU A 98 -50.79 2.97 17.20
C LEU A 98 -49.75 4.06 16.89
N LEU A 99 -49.81 5.21 17.58
CA LEU A 99 -48.87 6.33 17.39
C LEU A 99 -47.60 6.21 18.26
N ASP A 100 -47.61 5.39 19.31
CA ASP A 100 -46.43 5.20 20.18
C ASP A 100 -45.38 4.22 19.61
N ASN A 101 -45.72 3.39 18.62
CA ASN A 101 -44.76 2.47 18.00
C ASN A 101 -44.01 3.06 16.78
N PHE A 102 -44.35 4.27 16.36
CA PHE A 102 -43.72 4.95 15.22
C PHE A 102 -42.99 6.26 15.59
N SER A 103 -43.04 6.70 16.85
CA SER A 103 -42.55 8.01 17.28
C SER A 103 -41.07 8.04 17.74
N ASP A 104 -40.37 6.91 17.80
CA ASP A 104 -39.01 6.88 18.38
C ASP A 104 -37.85 7.14 17.41
N LYS A 105 -38.11 7.44 16.13
CA LYS A 105 -37.06 7.86 15.20
C LYS A 105 -37.51 9.02 14.32
N VAL A 106 -37.05 10.20 14.73
CA VAL A 106 -36.90 11.43 13.93
C VAL A 106 -38.14 12.33 13.90
N ALA A 107 -38.43 12.94 15.05
CA ALA A 107 -38.85 14.32 15.08
C ALA A 107 -37.81 15.11 15.88
N ASP A 108 -36.91 15.81 15.18
CA ASP A 108 -36.52 17.15 15.62
C ASP A 108 -36.10 18.00 14.42
N ASN A 109 -36.74 19.18 14.36
CA ASN A 109 -36.57 20.29 13.44
C ASN A 109 -37.29 20.22 12.07
N ASN A 110 -38.62 20.31 12.14
CA ASN A 110 -39.34 21.15 11.18
C ASN A 110 -39.61 22.52 11.81
N SER A 111 -39.00 23.53 11.20
CA SER A 111 -39.24 24.94 11.40
C SER A 111 -40.72 25.28 11.21
N ILE A 112 -41.27 25.92 12.24
CA ILE A 112 -42.46 26.75 12.22
C ILE A 112 -42.32 27.77 11.07
N TRP A 113 -43.39 27.97 10.29
CA TRP A 113 -43.55 28.81 9.08
C TRP A 113 -43.54 28.03 7.75
N MET A 114 -44.70 27.48 7.37
CA MET A 114 -45.29 27.74 6.05
C MET A 114 -46.79 27.45 6.07
N THR A 115 -47.55 28.53 5.92
CA THR A 115 -48.99 28.56 5.69
C THR A 115 -49.37 27.79 4.42
N LYS A 116 -50.47 27.04 4.49
CA LYS A 116 -51.10 26.36 3.35
C LYS A 116 -51.38 27.37 2.24
N ARG A 117 -50.76 27.17 1.08
CA ARG A 117 -51.19 27.76 -0.19
C ARG A 117 -51.61 26.63 -1.10
N ASP A 118 -52.86 26.66 -1.53
CA ASP A 118 -53.31 25.88 -2.66
C ASP A 118 -52.50 26.30 -3.90
N MET A 119 -51.88 25.33 -4.57
CA MET A 119 -51.10 25.56 -5.79
C MET A 119 -51.72 24.75 -6.91
N SER A 120 -52.23 25.49 -7.90
CA SER A 120 -52.67 24.98 -9.19
C SER A 120 -51.50 24.41 -9.99
N SER A 121 -51.78 23.28 -10.64
CA SER A 121 -50.83 22.47 -11.41
C SER A 121 -50.58 23.04 -12.81
N VAL A 122 -49.73 24.07 -12.91
CA VAL A 122 -49.03 24.41 -14.16
C VAL A 122 -47.58 24.78 -13.82
N VAL A 123 -46.63 24.06 -14.40
CA VAL A 123 -45.19 24.28 -14.20
C VAL A 123 -44.74 25.43 -15.11
N ASP A 124 -44.48 26.60 -14.53
CA ASP A 124 -43.86 27.74 -15.23
C ASP A 124 -42.40 27.40 -15.60
N LEU A 125 -42.14 27.15 -16.88
CA LEU A 125 -40.80 26.87 -17.45
C LEU A 125 -39.74 27.90 -17.02
N LYS A 126 -40.10 29.20 -16.94
CA LYS A 126 -39.20 30.28 -16.51
C LYS A 126 -38.81 30.22 -15.03
N LYS A 127 -39.67 29.68 -14.16
CA LYS A 127 -39.34 29.49 -12.73
C LYS A 127 -38.40 28.30 -12.54
N LEU A 128 -38.52 27.30 -13.41
CA LEU A 128 -37.68 26.11 -13.41
C LEU A 128 -36.25 26.43 -13.88
N GLU A 129 -36.11 27.21 -14.96
CA GLU A 129 -34.80 27.73 -15.41
C GLU A 129 -34.12 28.60 -14.34
N LYS A 130 -34.89 29.43 -13.64
CA LYS A 130 -34.37 30.28 -12.56
C LYS A 130 -33.96 29.48 -11.32
N ALA A 131 -34.59 28.33 -11.08
CA ALA A 131 -34.20 27.39 -10.03
C ALA A 131 -32.94 26.59 -10.43
N GLU A 132 -32.85 26.12 -11.68
CA GLU A 132 -31.65 25.47 -12.23
C GLU A 132 -30.42 26.40 -12.23
N ALA A 133 -30.60 27.68 -12.57
CA ALA A 133 -29.53 28.68 -12.51
C ALA A 133 -29.00 28.92 -11.08
N LYS A 134 -29.90 29.00 -10.08
CA LYS A 134 -29.52 29.11 -8.67
C LYS A 134 -28.83 27.85 -8.13
N LEU A 135 -29.20 26.66 -8.65
CA LEU A 135 -28.55 25.41 -8.29
C LEU A 135 -27.14 25.31 -8.88
N LYS A 136 -26.94 25.74 -10.13
CA LYS A 136 -25.60 25.87 -10.74
C LYS A 136 -24.70 26.81 -9.95
N GLU A 137 -25.20 27.98 -9.55
CA GLU A 137 -24.43 28.94 -8.75
C GLU A 137 -24.04 28.37 -7.37
N LYS A 138 -24.90 27.52 -6.77
CA LYS A 138 -24.62 26.85 -5.49
C LYS A 138 -23.63 25.67 -5.66
N GLN A 139 -23.65 24.98 -6.78
CA GLN A 139 -22.67 23.94 -7.14
C GLN A 139 -21.30 24.54 -7.45
N GLU A 140 -21.23 25.69 -8.13
CA GLU A 140 -19.98 26.42 -8.38
C GLU A 140 -19.36 26.96 -7.09
N LYS A 141 -20.18 27.48 -6.16
CA LYS A 141 -19.73 27.87 -4.81
C LYS A 141 -19.23 26.70 -3.96
N LYS A 142 -19.84 25.50 -4.08
CA LYS A 142 -19.34 24.27 -3.41
C LYS A 142 -18.06 23.74 -4.07
N GLY A 143 -17.93 23.84 -5.38
CA GLY A 143 -16.70 23.49 -6.12
C GLY A 143 -15.52 24.37 -5.71
N LEU A 144 -15.75 25.67 -5.50
CA LEU A 144 -14.73 26.60 -5.00
C LEU A 144 -14.28 26.30 -3.56
N ASN A 145 -15.21 25.94 -2.66
CA ASN A 145 -14.88 25.56 -1.28
C ASN A 145 -14.17 24.20 -1.16
N SER A 146 -14.28 23.33 -2.16
CA SER A 146 -13.50 22.07 -2.20
C SER A 146 -12.04 22.25 -2.63
N ARG A 147 -11.69 23.44 -3.18
CA ARG A 147 -10.31 23.82 -3.52
C ARG A 147 -9.58 24.55 -2.39
N THR A 148 -10.27 24.86 -1.28
CA THR A 148 -9.67 25.39 -0.05
C THR A 148 -9.54 24.26 0.98
N VAL A 149 -8.66 23.30 0.67
CA VAL A 149 -8.13 22.39 1.69
C VAL A 149 -7.33 23.22 2.68
N GLY A 150 -7.61 23.04 3.97
CA GLY A 150 -7.13 23.85 5.07
C GLY A 150 -5.63 24.15 5.02
N SER A 151 -5.32 25.45 5.01
CA SER A 151 -4.01 25.98 5.38
C SER A 151 -3.64 25.44 6.75
N CYS A 152 -2.51 24.72 6.85
CA CYS A 152 -1.89 24.39 8.13
C CYS A 152 -1.79 25.66 8.98
N SER A 153 -2.33 25.59 10.19
CA SER A 153 -2.22 26.65 11.17
C SER A 153 -0.76 26.76 11.59
N THR A 154 -0.15 27.87 11.18
CA THR A 154 1.16 28.33 11.61
C THR A 154 1.15 28.57 13.11
N ASN A 155 1.78 27.69 13.88
CA ASN A 155 2.19 28.01 15.26
C ASN A 155 3.66 27.63 15.47
N SER A 156 4.43 28.68 15.79
CA SER A 156 5.80 28.70 16.32
C SER A 156 6.90 27.99 15.51
N ILE A 157 7.42 28.71 14.52
CA ILE A 157 8.79 28.54 14.02
C ILE A 157 9.74 28.96 15.14
N LYS A 158 10.46 28.00 15.73
CA LYS A 158 11.80 28.25 16.27
C LYS A 158 12.79 27.84 15.20
N SER A 159 13.39 28.85 14.57
CA SER A 159 14.51 28.74 13.65
C SER A 159 15.70 28.07 14.34
N MET A 160 16.11 26.92 13.81
CA MET A 160 17.50 26.49 13.87
C MET A 160 17.89 25.93 12.51
N ASP A 161 18.82 26.67 11.93
CA ASP A 161 19.50 26.49 10.66
C ASP A 161 20.35 25.22 10.72
N ASN A 162 20.01 24.23 9.89
CA ASN A 162 20.87 23.19 9.33
C ASN A 162 20.02 22.42 8.32
N GLY A 163 20.42 22.42 7.04
CA GLY A 163 19.66 21.89 5.90
C GLY A 163 19.42 20.38 5.93
N GLU A 164 18.52 19.93 6.79
CA GLU A 164 17.79 18.68 6.63
C GLU A 164 16.32 19.03 6.38
N ASP A 165 15.79 18.62 5.23
CA ASP A 165 14.36 18.63 4.95
C ASP A 165 13.66 17.65 5.92
N VAL A 166 13.29 18.12 7.11
CA VAL A 166 12.69 17.28 8.16
C VAL A 166 11.18 17.14 7.92
N ALA A 167 10.69 15.90 7.95
CA ALA A 167 9.27 15.62 7.89
C ALA A 167 8.56 16.13 9.15
N THR A 168 7.39 16.74 9.00
CA THR A 168 6.56 17.16 10.12
C THR A 168 5.50 16.09 10.40
N VAL A 169 5.43 15.67 11.66
CA VAL A 169 4.44 14.70 12.14
C VAL A 169 3.46 15.43 13.06
N THR A 170 2.17 15.23 12.84
CA THR A 170 1.12 15.72 13.74
C THR A 170 0.25 14.56 14.18
N GLN A 171 0.02 14.43 15.48
CA GLN A 171 -0.76 13.35 16.07
C GLN A 171 -1.90 13.94 16.92
N GLN A 172 -3.13 13.50 16.69
CA GLN A 172 -4.27 13.84 17.56
C GLN A 172 -4.28 12.89 18.76
N ILE A 173 -4.38 13.45 19.96
CA ILE A 173 -4.16 12.70 21.22
C ILE A 173 -5.51 12.32 21.84
N ASP A 174 -5.71 11.02 22.08
CA ASP A 174 -6.64 10.53 23.09
C ASP A 174 -5.87 10.29 24.40
N ARG A 175 -6.16 11.10 25.43
CA ARG A 175 -5.41 11.18 26.71
C ARG A 175 -5.45 9.90 27.58
N ARG A 176 -6.01 8.78 27.11
CA ARG A 176 -6.38 7.63 27.97
C ARG A 176 -5.43 6.43 27.93
N ASP A 177 -4.44 6.38 27.04
CA ASP A 177 -3.77 5.11 26.72
C ASP A 177 -2.27 4.98 27.08
N ILE A 178 -1.70 5.86 27.90
CA ILE A 178 -0.32 5.67 28.40
C ILE A 178 -0.34 4.82 29.68
N HIS A 179 -0.71 3.55 29.58
CA HIS A 179 -0.53 2.59 30.68
C HIS A 179 0.89 2.02 30.62
N SER A 180 1.61 2.05 31.74
CA SER A 180 3.00 1.59 31.81
C SER A 180 3.08 0.06 31.72
N THR A 181 3.38 -0.46 30.53
CA THR A 181 3.68 -1.88 30.27
C THR A 181 5.19 -2.12 30.38
N VAL A 182 5.74 -1.98 31.59
CA VAL A 182 7.14 -2.30 31.88
C VAL A 182 7.14 -3.50 32.82
N ASP A 183 7.79 -4.60 32.43
CA ASP A 183 7.96 -5.76 33.28
C ASP A 183 8.84 -5.43 34.49
N SER A 184 8.79 -6.25 35.55
CA SER A 184 9.67 -6.16 36.73
C SER A 184 11.18 -6.23 36.42
N SER A 185 11.55 -6.59 35.19
CA SER A 185 12.93 -6.61 34.67
C SER A 185 13.34 -5.32 33.93
N GLY A 186 12.46 -4.32 33.82
CA GLY A 186 12.70 -3.07 33.10
C GLY A 186 12.59 -3.19 31.57
N ARG A 187 12.13 -4.34 31.04
CA ARG A 187 11.91 -4.54 29.60
C ARG A 187 10.49 -4.14 29.21
N PHE A 188 10.37 -3.52 28.03
CA PHE A 188 9.07 -3.20 27.44
C PHE A 188 8.45 -4.47 26.86
N VAL A 189 7.32 -4.89 27.43
CA VAL A 189 6.50 -6.00 26.94
C VAL A 189 5.10 -5.46 26.72
N GLY A 190 4.89 -4.84 25.56
CA GLY A 190 3.63 -4.20 25.22
C GLY A 190 3.48 -4.00 23.72
N ASP A 191 2.25 -3.68 23.33
CA ASP A 191 1.92 -3.31 21.95
C ASP A 191 2.11 -1.79 21.78
N ILE A 192 2.61 -1.38 20.62
CA ILE A 192 2.76 0.03 20.24
C ILE A 192 1.53 0.42 19.42
N ARG A 193 0.75 1.38 19.91
CA ARG A 193 -0.43 1.91 19.21
C ARG A 193 -0.23 3.39 18.93
N ILE A 194 -0.33 3.76 17.67
CA ILE A 194 -0.22 5.13 17.18
C ILE A 194 -1.46 5.40 16.34
N GLU A 195 -2.36 6.23 16.84
CA GLU A 195 -3.63 6.52 16.19
C GLU A 195 -3.66 7.96 15.64
N ASN A 196 -4.45 8.14 14.57
CA ASN A 196 -4.78 9.41 13.93
C ASN A 196 -3.58 10.34 13.75
N PHE A 197 -2.53 9.84 13.09
CA PHE A 197 -1.35 10.62 12.77
C PHE A 197 -1.29 11.00 11.28
N ASP A 198 -0.79 12.20 11.04
CA ASP A 198 -0.49 12.74 9.71
C ASP A 198 1.03 12.90 9.58
N VAL A 199 1.54 12.59 8.39
CA VAL A 199 2.97 12.78 8.06
C VAL A 199 3.07 13.62 6.80
N CYS A 200 3.80 14.72 6.89
CA CYS A 200 4.05 15.66 5.80
C CYS A 200 5.55 15.80 5.57
N TYR A 201 5.96 15.89 4.30
CA TYR A 201 7.33 16.21 3.90
C TYR A 201 7.32 17.45 3.01
N GLY A 202 7.84 18.57 3.51
CA GLY A 202 7.70 19.87 2.86
C GLY A 202 6.22 20.21 2.63
N SER A 203 5.84 20.48 1.37
CA SER A 203 4.46 20.76 0.97
C SER A 203 3.61 19.51 0.68
N ARG A 204 4.20 18.31 0.70
CA ARG A 204 3.52 17.08 0.30
C ARG A 204 3.04 16.29 1.52
N VAL A 205 1.73 16.05 1.58
CA VAL A 205 1.12 15.14 2.56
C VAL A 205 1.40 13.69 2.13
N LEU A 206 2.11 12.94 2.98
CA LEU A 206 2.48 11.54 2.75
C LEU A 206 1.45 10.58 3.33
N LEU A 207 0.96 10.86 4.55
CA LEU A 207 -0.05 10.09 5.26
C LEU A 207 -1.08 11.02 5.90
N GLN A 208 -2.35 10.61 5.89
CA GLN A 208 -3.44 11.35 6.48
C GLN A 208 -4.36 10.43 7.29
N GLY A 209 -4.56 10.71 8.58
CA GLY A 209 -5.41 9.96 9.50
C GLY A 209 -5.00 8.49 9.61
N ALA A 210 -3.70 8.21 9.61
CA ALA A 210 -3.20 6.84 9.64
C ALA A 210 -3.23 6.27 11.06
N ASN A 211 -3.49 4.96 11.15
CA ASN A 211 -3.48 4.19 12.39
C ASN A 211 -2.46 3.06 12.25
N LEU A 212 -1.56 2.92 13.22
CA LEU A 212 -0.52 1.90 13.24
C LEU A 212 -0.53 1.17 14.58
N THR A 213 -0.68 -0.15 14.52
CA THR A 213 -0.62 -1.03 15.70
C THR A 213 0.47 -2.08 15.48
N LEU A 214 1.47 -2.11 16.35
CA LEU A 214 2.59 -3.05 16.33
C LEU A 214 2.55 -3.90 17.59
N SER A 215 2.25 -5.18 17.46
CA SER A 215 2.20 -6.09 18.60
C SER A 215 3.54 -6.75 18.87
N TYR A 216 3.81 -7.05 20.14
CA TYR A 216 5.02 -7.76 20.55
C TYR A 216 5.15 -9.13 19.87
N GLY A 217 6.37 -9.51 19.46
CA GLY A 217 6.64 -10.78 18.78
C GLY A 217 6.25 -10.85 17.30
N ARG A 218 5.68 -9.77 16.73
CA ARG A 218 5.31 -9.72 15.32
C ARG A 218 6.37 -9.06 14.46
N ARG A 219 6.44 -9.52 13.21
CA ARG A 219 7.37 -9.05 12.19
C ARG A 219 6.55 -8.46 11.06
N TYR A 220 6.68 -7.15 10.87
CA TYR A 220 5.91 -6.38 9.92
C TYR A 220 6.74 -6.09 8.67
N GLY A 221 6.23 -6.46 7.49
CA GLY A 221 6.82 -6.09 6.22
C GLY A 221 6.20 -4.81 5.70
N PHE A 222 6.99 -3.76 5.50
CA PHE A 222 6.49 -2.46 5.09
C PHE A 222 6.64 -2.26 3.57
N VAL A 223 5.52 -2.45 2.88
CA VAL A 223 5.42 -2.50 1.42
C VAL A 223 4.70 -1.26 0.89
N GLY A 224 5.08 -0.81 -0.29
CA GLY A 224 4.55 0.40 -0.93
C GLY A 224 5.47 0.85 -2.06
N ARG A 225 5.03 1.85 -2.83
CA ARG A 225 5.82 2.40 -3.93
C ARG A 225 6.89 3.37 -3.42
N ASN A 226 7.93 3.55 -4.22
CA ASN A 226 9.03 4.45 -3.90
C ASN A 226 8.52 5.90 -3.93
N GLY A 227 8.94 6.71 -2.96
CA GLY A 227 8.54 8.11 -2.86
C GLY A 227 7.17 8.37 -2.22
N PHE A 228 6.56 7.38 -1.56
CA PHE A 228 5.40 7.57 -0.67
C PHE A 228 5.79 7.82 0.80
N GLY A 229 7.09 7.75 1.13
CA GLY A 229 7.59 8.13 2.45
C GLY A 229 7.82 6.98 3.44
N LYS A 230 8.14 5.78 2.97
CA LYS A 230 8.46 4.64 3.86
C LYS A 230 9.61 4.95 4.81
N THR A 231 10.77 5.30 4.24
CA THR A 231 11.96 5.74 4.97
C THR A 231 11.65 6.93 5.86
N THR A 232 10.82 7.87 5.38
CA THR A 232 10.40 9.04 6.16
C THR A 232 9.63 8.64 7.42
N LEU A 233 8.72 7.66 7.32
CA LEU A 233 7.99 7.12 8.48
C LEU A 233 8.92 6.41 9.45
N LEU A 234 9.86 5.61 8.96
CA LEU A 234 10.85 4.93 9.80
C LEU A 234 11.77 5.92 10.54
N ARG A 235 12.23 6.97 9.85
CA ARG A 235 13.00 8.06 10.47
C ARG A 235 12.22 8.76 11.57
N ALA A 236 10.94 9.08 11.33
CA ALA A 236 10.08 9.70 12.32
C ALA A 236 9.86 8.79 13.56
N LEU A 237 9.71 7.47 13.35
CA LEU A 237 9.66 6.50 14.44
C LEU A 237 10.98 6.44 15.23
N SER A 238 12.12 6.45 14.54
CA SER A 238 13.45 6.42 15.16
C SER A 238 13.76 7.68 15.97
N ARG A 239 13.35 8.85 15.49
CA ARG A 239 13.52 10.15 16.18
C ARG A 239 12.57 10.31 17.36
N ARG A 240 11.61 9.39 17.52
CA ARG A 240 10.53 9.45 18.51
C ARG A 240 9.67 10.70 18.34
N ASP A 241 9.41 11.09 17.09
CA ASP A 241 8.47 12.18 16.76
C ASP A 241 7.02 11.80 17.14
N PHE A 242 6.75 10.49 17.18
CA PHE A 242 5.51 9.91 17.69
C PHE A 242 5.55 9.73 19.21
N GLN A 243 4.38 9.78 19.85
CA GLN A 243 4.27 9.44 21.27
C GLN A 243 4.44 7.92 21.47
N LEU A 244 5.67 7.51 21.79
CA LEU A 244 6.04 6.13 22.08
C LEU A 244 6.09 5.88 23.59
N PRO A 245 5.81 4.64 24.06
CA PRO A 245 5.90 4.29 25.47
C PRO A 245 7.29 4.59 26.07
N PRO A 246 7.36 5.10 27.31
CA PRO A 246 8.63 5.38 27.98
C PRO A 246 9.41 4.08 28.20
N GLY A 247 10.70 4.08 27.82
CA GLY A 247 11.59 2.92 27.95
C GLY A 247 11.73 2.04 26.70
N LEU A 248 10.92 2.26 25.65
CA LEU A 248 11.03 1.51 24.39
C LEU A 248 12.37 1.79 23.68
N ARG A 249 13.21 0.76 23.52
CA ARG A 249 14.46 0.87 22.75
C ARG A 249 14.16 0.66 21.27
N VAL A 250 14.20 1.77 20.53
CA VAL A 250 14.03 1.79 19.07
C VAL A 250 15.40 1.89 18.43
N LEU A 251 15.66 1.05 17.44
CA LEU A 251 16.88 1.13 16.63
C LEU A 251 16.53 1.07 15.15
N HIS A 252 17.08 2.01 14.40
CA HIS A 252 16.86 2.14 12.97
C HIS A 252 18.17 1.97 12.21
N VAL A 253 18.16 1.05 11.25
CA VAL A 253 19.28 0.78 10.35
C VAL A 253 18.96 1.38 8.99
N GLU A 254 19.47 2.58 8.75
CA GLU A 254 19.26 3.30 7.49
C GLU A 254 20.57 3.67 6.80
N GLN A 255 21.59 4.02 7.57
CA GLN A 255 22.82 4.62 7.05
C GLN A 255 24.06 3.77 7.38
N GLU A 256 25.06 3.90 6.50
CA GLU A 256 26.41 3.41 6.75
C GLU A 256 27.01 4.16 7.93
N ILE A 257 27.66 3.43 8.83
CA ILE A 257 28.39 4.05 9.93
C ILE A 257 29.64 4.75 9.34
N PRO A 258 29.97 5.98 9.74
CA PRO A 258 31.24 6.58 9.38
C PRO A 258 32.39 5.67 9.82
N GLY A 259 33.41 5.56 8.97
CA GLY A 259 34.55 4.70 9.28
C GLY A 259 35.36 5.26 10.46
N ASP A 260 35.51 4.48 11.51
CA ASP A 260 36.36 4.73 12.67
C ASP A 260 37.62 3.84 12.69
N SER A 261 38.56 4.18 13.56
CA SER A 261 39.77 3.35 13.75
C SER A 261 39.51 2.10 14.60
N THR A 262 38.30 1.94 15.14
CA THR A 262 37.91 0.79 15.96
C THR A 262 37.82 -0.48 15.10
N PRO A 263 38.23 -1.65 15.62
CA PRO A 263 38.01 -2.93 14.94
C PRO A 263 36.52 -3.24 14.77
N ALA A 264 36.15 -3.94 13.69
CA ALA A 264 34.76 -4.31 13.43
C ALA A 264 34.11 -5.08 14.59
N LEU A 265 34.82 -6.06 15.18
CA LEU A 265 34.29 -6.84 16.31
C LEU A 265 33.97 -5.95 17.52
N GLU A 266 34.90 -5.06 17.86
CA GLU A 266 34.74 -4.17 19.01
C GLU A 266 33.61 -3.17 18.78
N SER A 267 33.52 -2.63 17.56
CA SER A 267 32.44 -1.73 17.14
C SER A 267 31.06 -2.38 17.31
N VAL A 268 30.90 -3.68 17.02
CA VAL A 268 29.65 -4.42 17.29
C VAL A 268 29.36 -4.55 18.78
N VAL A 269 30.38 -4.89 19.57
CA VAL A 269 30.22 -5.05 21.02
C VAL A 269 29.88 -3.72 21.71
N GLN A 270 30.41 -2.60 21.21
CA GLN A 270 30.14 -1.25 21.70
C GLN A 270 28.70 -0.78 21.42
N ALA A 271 27.98 -1.40 20.46
CA ALA A 271 26.58 -1.08 20.20
C ALA A 271 25.65 -1.39 21.38
N ASP A 272 26.07 -2.28 22.29
CA ASP A 272 25.40 -2.48 23.57
C ASP A 272 25.83 -1.37 24.55
N THR A 273 25.01 -0.32 24.60
CA THR A 273 25.24 0.86 25.44
C THR A 273 25.16 0.53 26.93
N GLU A 274 24.28 -0.39 27.32
CA GLU A 274 24.13 -0.83 28.72
C GLU A 274 25.40 -1.53 29.20
N ARG A 275 25.89 -2.50 28.42
CA ARG A 275 27.17 -3.17 28.68
C ARG A 275 28.32 -2.17 28.80
N THR A 276 28.43 -1.26 27.84
CA THR A 276 29.55 -0.31 27.78
C THR A 276 29.51 0.65 28.97
N ALA A 277 28.31 1.09 29.38
CA ALA A 277 28.11 1.89 30.59
C ALA A 277 28.47 1.11 31.87
N LEU A 278 28.08 -0.16 31.99
CA LEU A 278 28.42 -0.97 33.16
C LEU A 278 29.92 -1.27 33.25
N LEU A 279 30.60 -1.48 32.12
CA LEU A 279 32.05 -1.67 32.10
C LEU A 279 32.80 -0.39 32.46
N SER A 280 32.33 0.78 32.01
CA SER A 280 32.93 2.07 32.40
C SER A 280 32.69 2.39 33.88
N GLN A 281 31.49 2.13 34.39
CA GLN A 281 31.16 2.22 35.82
C GLN A 281 32.03 1.26 36.66
N LEU A 282 32.20 0.01 36.21
CA LEU A 282 33.08 -0.95 36.86
C LEU A 282 34.53 -0.46 36.90
N ALA A 283 35.05 0.11 35.81
CA ALA A 283 36.40 0.66 35.78
C ALA A 283 36.57 1.84 36.75
N GLN A 284 35.57 2.73 36.84
CA GLN A 284 35.53 3.84 37.80
C GLN A 284 35.49 3.34 39.24
N LEU A 285 34.60 2.40 39.57
CA LEU A 285 34.49 1.83 40.91
C LEU A 285 35.78 1.10 41.33
N LYS A 286 36.40 0.35 40.41
CA LYS A 286 37.71 -0.28 40.66
C LYS A 286 38.81 0.76 40.90
N ALA A 287 38.82 1.87 40.16
CA ALA A 287 39.77 2.95 40.36
C ALA A 287 39.58 3.61 41.73
N CYS A 288 38.33 3.90 42.15
CA CYS A 288 38.01 4.45 43.47
C CYS A 288 38.44 3.50 44.62
N VAL A 289 38.20 2.20 44.47
CA VAL A 289 38.63 1.20 45.46
C VAL A 289 40.16 1.10 45.51
N SER A 290 40.84 1.20 44.36
CA SER A 290 42.30 1.15 44.30
C SER A 290 42.96 2.42 44.84
N SER A 291 42.37 3.60 44.63
CA SER A 291 42.88 4.88 45.13
C SER A 291 42.75 5.03 46.65
N ASN A 292 41.72 4.42 47.25
CA ASN A 292 41.54 4.41 48.70
C ASN A 292 42.43 3.39 49.43
N GLY A 293 43.20 2.58 48.69
CA GLY A 293 44.31 1.80 49.23
C GLY A 293 43.96 0.93 50.44
N LEU A 294 43.04 -0.02 50.33
CA LEU A 294 42.90 -1.06 51.36
C LEU A 294 42.79 -2.47 50.81
N SER A 295 43.64 -3.31 51.41
CA SER A 295 43.57 -4.76 51.42
C SER A 295 42.73 -5.16 52.63
N ALA A 296 41.80 -6.09 52.40
CA ALA A 296 40.97 -6.81 53.39
C ALA A 296 39.90 -5.99 54.17
N PRO A 297 38.75 -6.62 54.48
CA PRO A 297 37.66 -5.99 55.21
C PRO A 297 38.01 -5.99 56.71
N THR A 298 38.38 -4.84 57.26
CA THR A 298 38.32 -4.60 58.70
C THR A 298 37.04 -3.83 59.04
N ASP A 299 36.48 -4.07 60.23
CA ASP A 299 35.19 -3.53 60.71
C ASP A 299 35.10 -1.98 60.76
N SER A 300 36.21 -1.29 60.48
CA SER A 300 36.33 0.17 60.37
C SER A 300 36.19 0.71 58.93
N ALA A 301 35.44 0.04 58.06
CA ALA A 301 35.17 0.54 56.72
C ALA A 301 34.21 1.74 56.78
N THR A 302 34.54 2.82 56.08
CA THR A 302 33.68 4.01 55.98
C THR A 302 32.35 3.65 55.30
N GLU A 303 31.26 4.36 55.65
CA GLU A 303 29.93 4.20 55.01
C GLU A 303 30.01 4.26 53.47
N GLU A 304 30.96 5.03 52.94
CA GLU A 304 31.21 5.19 51.51
C GLU A 304 31.83 3.93 50.88
N GLU A 305 32.73 3.23 51.57
CA GLU A 305 33.33 1.98 51.10
C GLU A 305 32.30 0.85 51.05
N LYS A 306 31.39 0.78 52.03
CA LYS A 306 30.29 -0.19 52.03
C LYS A 306 29.33 0.06 50.86
N LYS A 307 28.99 1.34 50.59
CA LYS A 307 28.17 1.72 49.42
C LYS A 307 28.86 1.37 48.10
N CYS A 308 30.15 1.66 47.96
CA CYS A 308 30.93 1.27 46.78
C CYS A 308 31.00 -0.25 46.59
N GLY A 309 31.16 -1.02 47.67
CA GLY A 309 31.13 -2.48 47.63
C GLY A 309 29.78 -3.04 47.20
N HIS A 310 28.68 -2.49 47.72
CA HIS A 310 27.32 -2.86 47.30
C HIS A 310 27.05 -2.53 45.82
N LEU A 311 27.40 -1.33 45.36
CA LEU A 311 27.26 -0.93 43.94
C LEU A 311 28.12 -1.81 43.02
N LEU A 312 29.34 -2.15 43.44
CA LEU A 312 30.21 -3.04 42.69
C LEU A 312 29.61 -4.45 42.58
N ALA A 313 29.02 -4.98 43.65
CA ALA A 313 28.30 -6.26 43.62
C ALA A 313 27.08 -6.21 42.69
N GLU A 314 26.31 -5.11 42.72
CA GLU A 314 25.16 -4.88 41.83
C GLU A 314 25.58 -4.83 40.36
N VAL A 315 26.65 -4.10 40.03
CA VAL A 315 27.20 -4.01 38.67
C VAL A 315 27.71 -5.38 38.19
N TYR A 316 28.40 -6.16 39.03
CA TYR A 316 28.81 -7.52 38.67
C TYR A 316 27.60 -8.45 38.45
N ALA A 317 26.57 -8.36 39.30
CA ALA A 317 25.34 -9.13 39.12
C ALA A 317 24.64 -8.76 37.80
N ARG A 318 24.61 -7.46 37.45
CA ARG A 318 24.02 -6.99 36.19
C ARG A 318 24.85 -7.41 34.97
N LEU A 319 26.18 -7.33 35.02
CA LEU A 319 27.07 -7.80 33.96
C LEU A 319 26.95 -9.32 33.73
N ALA A 320 26.79 -10.10 34.80
CA ALA A 320 26.53 -11.53 34.73
C ALA A 320 25.17 -11.81 34.09
N ALA A 321 24.12 -11.06 34.45
CA ALA A 321 22.77 -11.19 33.88
C ALA A 321 22.71 -10.86 32.39
N ILE A 322 23.54 -9.92 31.91
CA ILE A 322 23.66 -9.55 30.48
C ILE A 322 24.57 -10.55 29.71
N GLU A 323 25.21 -11.47 30.42
CA GLU A 323 26.23 -12.38 29.89
C GLU A 323 27.35 -11.62 29.17
N ALA A 324 27.92 -10.61 29.83
CA ALA A 324 28.93 -9.74 29.25
C ALA A 324 30.14 -10.53 28.72
N ASP A 325 30.59 -11.59 29.37
CA ASP A 325 31.77 -12.32 28.91
C ASP A 325 31.55 -13.07 27.58
N LYS A 326 30.29 -13.45 27.28
CA LYS A 326 29.91 -14.14 26.04
C LYS A 326 29.66 -13.19 24.87
N ALA A 327 29.55 -11.88 25.13
CA ALA A 327 29.29 -10.86 24.12
C ALA A 327 30.22 -10.90 22.90
N PRO A 328 31.57 -10.93 23.03
CA PRO A 328 32.46 -10.95 21.87
C PRO A 328 32.27 -12.21 21.02
N ALA A 329 32.02 -13.36 21.63
CA ALA A 329 31.72 -14.59 20.90
C ALA A 329 30.40 -14.47 20.12
N ARG A 330 29.34 -13.91 20.74
CA ARG A 330 28.07 -13.64 20.05
C ARG A 330 28.23 -12.67 18.88
N ALA A 331 28.98 -11.58 19.07
CA ALA A 331 29.27 -10.60 18.03
C ALA A 331 30.04 -11.22 16.86
N ALA A 332 31.02 -12.08 17.14
CA ALA A 332 31.79 -12.79 16.11
C ALA A 332 30.92 -13.74 15.26
N VAL A 333 29.94 -14.43 15.88
CA VAL A 333 28.97 -15.28 15.17
C VAL A 333 28.08 -14.48 14.24
N ILE A 334 27.55 -13.34 14.69
CA ILE A 334 26.72 -12.44 13.87
C ILE A 334 27.53 -11.89 12.68
N LEU A 335 28.75 -11.42 12.95
CA LEU A 335 29.65 -10.91 11.91
C LEU A 335 30.00 -12.00 10.88
N HIS A 336 30.32 -13.21 11.33
CA HIS A 336 30.59 -14.34 10.43
C HIS A 336 29.37 -14.69 9.58
N GLY A 337 28.16 -14.68 10.16
CA GLY A 337 26.90 -14.89 9.43
C GLY A 337 26.64 -13.87 8.33
N LEU A 338 27.04 -12.61 8.55
CA LEU A 338 26.96 -11.52 7.57
C LEU A 338 28.13 -11.51 6.56
N GLY A 339 29.05 -12.48 6.65
CA GLY A 339 30.15 -12.68 5.71
C GLY A 339 31.50 -12.09 6.15
N PHE A 340 31.67 -11.64 7.40
CA PHE A 340 32.96 -11.17 7.89
C PHE A 340 33.85 -12.33 8.35
N ASN A 341 34.96 -12.54 7.63
CA ASN A 341 35.97 -13.51 8.02
C ASN A 341 36.68 -13.11 9.34
N PRO A 342 37.25 -14.07 10.10
CA PRO A 342 37.93 -13.77 11.37
C PRO A 342 39.04 -12.71 11.26
N GLU A 343 39.73 -12.64 10.11
CA GLU A 343 40.71 -11.60 9.84
C GLU A 343 40.07 -10.23 9.66
N MET A 344 38.94 -10.15 8.95
CA MET A 344 38.19 -8.92 8.72
C MET A 344 37.63 -8.37 10.04
N GLN A 345 37.19 -9.25 10.95
CA GLN A 345 36.67 -8.83 12.25
C GLN A 345 37.68 -8.02 13.08
N LYS A 346 38.98 -8.21 12.83
CA LYS A 346 40.08 -7.48 13.50
C LYS A 346 40.48 -6.20 12.77
N ARG A 347 40.04 -5.99 11.54
CA ARG A 347 40.39 -4.80 10.74
C ARG A 347 39.59 -3.57 11.20
N PRO A 348 40.17 -2.37 11.07
CA PRO A 348 39.50 -1.13 11.44
C PRO A 348 38.36 -0.79 10.49
N THR A 349 37.32 -0.11 10.98
CA THR A 349 36.11 0.16 10.19
C THR A 349 36.32 1.13 9.02
N LYS A 350 37.34 1.99 9.09
CA LYS A 350 37.79 2.87 8.00
C LYS A 350 38.19 2.14 6.72
N GLU A 351 38.73 0.93 6.82
CA GLU A 351 39.20 0.18 5.64
C GLU A 351 38.06 -0.49 4.86
N PHE A 352 36.89 -0.64 5.48
CA PHE A 352 35.74 -1.24 4.81
C PHE A 352 35.11 -0.28 3.81
N SER A 353 34.65 -0.83 2.68
CA SER A 353 33.80 -0.09 1.74
C SER A 353 32.42 0.15 2.36
N GLY A 354 31.67 1.09 1.78
CA GLY A 354 30.35 1.48 2.28
C GLY A 354 29.40 0.30 2.52
N GLY A 355 29.29 -0.62 1.56
CA GLY A 355 28.47 -1.83 1.71
C GLY A 355 28.88 -2.73 2.89
N TRP A 356 30.18 -2.85 3.19
CA TRP A 356 30.65 -3.57 4.38
C TRP A 356 30.35 -2.79 5.66
N ARG A 357 30.42 -1.46 5.65
CA ARG A 357 30.00 -0.63 6.79
C ARG A 357 28.49 -0.69 7.03
N MET A 358 27.67 -0.80 5.98
CA MET A 358 26.23 -1.08 6.10
C MET A 358 25.98 -2.43 6.76
N ARG A 359 26.69 -3.49 6.36
CA ARG A 359 26.60 -4.81 7.02
C ARG A 359 27.04 -4.74 8.47
N LEU A 360 28.04 -3.93 8.80
CA LEU A 360 28.46 -3.70 10.18
C LEU A 360 27.35 -2.99 10.99
N SER A 361 26.69 -2.00 10.40
CA SER A 361 25.51 -1.33 11.00
C SER A 361 24.37 -2.30 11.29
N LEU A 362 24.10 -3.19 10.34
CA LEU A 362 23.16 -4.28 10.55
C LEU A 362 23.63 -5.21 11.69
N ALA A 363 24.92 -5.59 11.73
CA ALA A 363 25.47 -6.44 12.80
C ALA A 363 25.32 -5.82 14.19
N GLN A 364 25.62 -4.52 14.32
CA GLN A 364 25.42 -3.74 15.54
C GLN A 364 23.96 -3.79 15.99
N ALA A 365 23.03 -3.61 15.05
CA ALA A 365 21.61 -3.60 15.36
C ALA A 365 21.06 -4.96 15.79
N LEU A 366 21.50 -6.03 15.13
CA LEU A 366 21.15 -7.39 15.51
C LEU A 366 21.75 -7.80 16.86
N PHE A 367 22.93 -7.26 17.20
CA PHE A 367 23.60 -7.52 18.47
C PHE A 367 22.94 -6.78 19.64
N ALA A 368 22.54 -5.52 19.44
CA ALA A 368 21.91 -4.68 20.46
C ALA A 368 20.56 -5.21 20.96
N LYS A 369 19.87 -6.04 20.17
CA LYS A 369 18.54 -6.62 20.49
C LYS A 369 17.54 -5.56 21.00
N PRO A 370 17.22 -4.54 20.18
CA PRO A 370 16.25 -3.49 20.53
C PRO A 370 14.83 -4.07 20.63
N ASP A 371 13.96 -3.37 21.35
CA ASP A 371 12.56 -3.80 21.52
C ASP A 371 11.75 -3.58 20.21
N LEU A 372 12.07 -2.50 19.49
CA LEU A 372 11.61 -2.22 18.12
C LEU A 372 12.80 -2.08 17.17
N LEU A 373 12.92 -3.01 16.22
CA LEU A 373 13.95 -3.00 15.17
C LEU A 373 13.35 -2.51 13.85
N LEU A 374 13.90 -1.43 13.30
CA LEU A 374 13.51 -0.86 12.01
C LEU A 374 14.64 -1.12 11.00
N LEU A 375 14.34 -1.87 9.94
CA LEU A 375 15.29 -2.18 8.87
C LEU A 375 14.81 -1.56 7.56
N ASP A 376 15.60 -0.64 6.98
CA ASP A 376 15.31 -0.06 5.67
C ASP A 376 16.16 -0.72 4.57
N GLU A 377 15.52 -1.54 3.74
CA GLU A 377 16.12 -2.26 2.60
C GLU A 377 17.43 -3.02 2.93
N PRO A 378 17.44 -3.92 3.94
CA PRO A 378 18.65 -4.61 4.39
C PRO A 378 19.21 -5.57 3.33
N THR A 379 18.42 -5.99 2.34
CA THR A 379 18.78 -7.00 1.34
C THR A 379 19.71 -6.46 0.24
N ASN A 380 19.73 -5.15 -0.01
CA ASN A 380 20.38 -4.56 -1.19
C ASN A 380 21.91 -4.73 -1.26
N MET A 381 22.57 -4.99 -0.12
CA MET A 381 24.04 -5.15 -0.05
C MET A 381 24.46 -6.52 0.48
N LEU A 382 23.52 -7.47 0.57
CA LEU A 382 23.77 -8.82 1.09
C LEU A 382 23.92 -9.84 -0.04
N ASP A 383 24.87 -10.75 0.14
CA ASP A 383 24.99 -11.93 -0.72
C ASP A 383 23.91 -12.95 -0.35
N MET A 384 23.58 -13.85 -1.28
CA MET A 384 22.60 -14.93 -1.03
C MET A 384 22.86 -15.71 0.27
N ARG A 385 24.13 -16.03 0.57
CA ARG A 385 24.50 -16.75 1.81
C ARG A 385 24.20 -15.92 3.06
N ALA A 386 24.57 -14.63 3.05
CA ALA A 386 24.32 -13.73 4.16
C ALA A 386 22.82 -13.42 4.31
N LEU A 387 22.08 -13.38 3.19
CA LEU A 387 20.63 -13.20 3.16
C LEU A 387 19.92 -14.38 3.81
N ILE A 388 20.25 -15.63 3.44
CA ILE A 388 19.67 -16.84 4.06
C ILE A 388 19.97 -16.87 5.56
N TRP A 389 21.19 -16.53 5.96
CA TRP A 389 21.55 -16.46 7.38
C TRP A 389 20.73 -15.38 8.11
N LEU A 390 20.57 -14.21 7.49
CA LEU A 390 19.76 -13.13 8.05
C LEU A 390 18.30 -13.57 8.20
N GLU A 391 17.71 -14.22 7.19
CA GLU A 391 16.33 -14.72 7.28
C GLU A 391 16.13 -15.65 8.49
N GLU A 392 17.04 -16.59 8.69
CA GLU A 392 17.00 -17.51 9.83
C GLU A 392 17.14 -16.76 11.16
N TYR A 393 18.10 -15.83 11.23
CA TYR A 393 18.32 -15.03 12.43
C TYR A 393 17.08 -14.18 12.79
N LEU A 394 16.49 -13.50 11.81
CA LEU A 394 15.30 -12.66 12.03
C LEU A 394 14.07 -13.49 12.40
N ARG A 395 13.93 -14.71 11.88
CA ARG A 395 12.84 -15.63 12.25
C ARG A 395 12.94 -16.07 13.71
N SER A 396 14.16 -16.28 14.21
CA SER A 396 14.41 -16.68 15.60
C SER A 396 14.19 -15.55 16.62
N SER A 397 14.11 -14.30 16.17
CA SER A 397 13.92 -13.14 17.03
C SER A 397 12.46 -12.96 17.46
N SER A 398 12.26 -12.64 18.73
CA SER A 398 10.94 -12.36 19.33
C SER A 398 10.62 -10.87 19.47
N ASN A 399 11.49 -9.99 18.96
CA ASN A 399 11.31 -8.54 19.09
C ASN A 399 10.33 -8.01 18.04
N ILE A 400 9.80 -6.80 18.24
CA ILE A 400 8.97 -6.14 17.23
C ILE A 400 9.89 -5.70 16.09
N MET A 401 9.54 -6.06 14.86
CA MET A 401 10.35 -5.74 13.70
C MET A 401 9.51 -5.07 12.62
N VAL A 402 9.99 -3.98 12.04
CA VAL A 402 9.43 -3.38 10.83
C VAL A 402 10.51 -3.39 9.76
N ILE A 403 10.26 -4.13 8.68
CA ILE A 403 11.23 -4.36 7.62
C ILE A 403 10.70 -3.81 6.32
N VAL A 404 11.36 -2.79 5.77
CA VAL A 404 11.13 -2.34 4.40
C VAL A 404 12.01 -3.19 3.49
N SER A 405 11.39 -3.90 2.56
CA SER A 405 12.12 -4.62 1.51
C SER A 405 11.28 -4.65 0.23
N HIS A 406 11.97 -4.65 -0.90
CA HIS A 406 11.39 -4.95 -2.20
C HIS A 406 11.52 -6.43 -2.60
N ASP A 407 12.22 -7.26 -1.81
CA ASP A 407 12.38 -8.69 -2.08
C ASP A 407 11.19 -9.49 -1.54
N ARG A 408 10.42 -10.06 -2.48
CA ARG A 408 9.23 -10.85 -2.18
C ARG A 408 9.56 -12.14 -1.43
N SER A 409 10.65 -12.81 -1.79
CA SER A 409 11.02 -14.10 -1.20
C SER A 409 11.42 -13.90 0.25
N PHE A 410 12.25 -12.88 0.50
CA PHE A 410 12.67 -12.49 1.84
C PHE A 410 11.48 -12.10 2.73
N LEU A 411 10.56 -11.26 2.23
CA LEU A 411 9.35 -10.91 2.98
C LEU A 411 8.49 -12.13 3.29
N ASN A 412 8.32 -13.04 2.33
CA ASN A 412 7.53 -14.26 2.52
C ASN A 412 8.12 -15.19 3.59
N SER A 413 9.46 -15.26 3.69
CA SER A 413 10.18 -16.10 4.63
C SER A 413 10.21 -15.58 6.08
N VAL A 414 10.14 -14.25 6.27
CA VAL A 414 10.42 -13.60 7.56
C VAL A 414 9.17 -12.98 8.19
N VAL A 415 8.30 -12.36 7.39
CA VAL A 415 7.24 -11.47 7.87
C VAL A 415 5.98 -12.23 8.27
N THR A 416 5.28 -11.76 9.31
CA THR A 416 3.98 -12.27 9.75
C THR A 416 2.80 -11.42 9.30
N ASP A 417 3.01 -10.12 9.12
CA ASP A 417 1.99 -9.14 8.77
C ASP A 417 2.57 -8.10 7.79
N ILE A 418 1.80 -7.69 6.80
CA ILE A 418 2.23 -6.68 5.81
C ILE A 418 1.55 -5.35 6.10
N ILE A 419 2.35 -4.31 6.29
CA ILE A 419 1.89 -2.93 6.30
C ILE A 419 2.00 -2.40 4.87
N HIS A 420 0.87 -2.04 4.27
CA HIS A 420 0.81 -1.53 2.91
C HIS A 420 0.55 -0.03 2.90
N LEU A 421 1.52 0.72 2.39
CA LEU A 421 1.43 2.15 2.16
C LEU A 421 0.83 2.43 0.78
N THR A 422 -0.43 2.87 0.79
CA THR A 422 -1.16 3.36 -0.40
C THR A 422 -1.28 4.89 -0.33
N SER A 423 -1.61 5.58 -1.42
CA SER A 423 -1.74 7.05 -1.49
C SER A 423 -2.44 7.66 -0.26
N ARG A 424 -1.64 8.15 0.70
CA ARG A 424 -2.05 8.77 1.99
C ARG A 424 -2.67 7.86 3.04
N ARG A 425 -2.72 6.54 2.82
CA ARG A 425 -3.33 5.56 3.71
C ARG A 425 -2.39 4.41 4.06
N LEU A 426 -2.57 3.88 5.27
CA LEU A 426 -1.82 2.75 5.78
C LEU A 426 -2.82 1.62 6.10
N ASP A 427 -2.71 0.51 5.38
CA ASP A 427 -3.53 -0.68 5.57
C ASP A 427 -2.65 -1.82 6.12
N VAL A 428 -3.14 -2.55 7.12
CA VAL A 428 -2.43 -3.72 7.68
C VAL A 428 -3.11 -5.00 7.23
N TYR A 429 -2.33 -5.92 6.69
CA TYR A 429 -2.77 -7.24 6.23
C TYR A 429 -2.09 -8.32 7.08
N ARG A 430 -2.84 -9.33 7.50
CA ARG A 430 -2.29 -10.47 8.24
C ARG A 430 -1.82 -11.55 7.27
N GLY A 431 -0.67 -12.15 7.55
CA GLY A 431 -0.06 -13.19 6.74
C GLY A 431 1.15 -12.72 5.93
N ASN A 432 1.69 -13.64 5.14
CA ASN A 432 2.90 -13.40 4.36
C ASN A 432 2.63 -12.54 3.11
N TYR A 433 3.68 -12.26 2.34
CA TYR A 433 3.59 -11.43 1.13
C TYR A 433 2.60 -11.96 0.08
N ASP A 434 2.57 -13.27 -0.17
CA ASP A 434 1.67 -13.86 -1.18
C ASP A 434 0.20 -13.74 -0.76
N ALA A 435 -0.09 -13.97 0.52
CA ALA A 435 -1.43 -13.80 1.09
C ALA A 435 -1.87 -12.34 1.01
N PHE A 436 -0.94 -11.40 1.22
CA PHE A 436 -1.18 -9.98 0.99
C PHE A 436 -1.49 -9.66 -0.48
N GLU A 437 -0.73 -10.16 -1.45
CA GLU A 437 -1.01 -9.91 -2.87
C GLU A 437 -2.40 -10.43 -3.28
N GLN A 438 -2.78 -11.62 -2.80
CA GLN A 438 -4.12 -12.19 -3.03
C GLN A 438 -5.22 -11.34 -2.38
N ALA A 439 -5.11 -11.07 -1.07
CA ALA A 439 -6.10 -10.28 -0.34
C ALA A 439 -6.26 -8.87 -0.92
N ARG A 440 -5.16 -8.28 -1.42
CA ARG A 440 -5.18 -7.00 -2.12
C ARG A 440 -5.90 -7.10 -3.46
N ALA A 441 -5.61 -8.13 -4.26
CA ALA A 441 -6.27 -8.35 -5.55
C ALA A 441 -7.78 -8.54 -5.38
N ASP A 442 -8.20 -9.32 -4.39
CA ASP A 442 -9.60 -9.56 -4.06
C ASP A 442 -10.29 -8.28 -3.60
N ARG A 443 -9.64 -7.49 -2.73
CA ARG A 443 -10.15 -6.19 -2.28
C ARG A 443 -10.33 -5.21 -3.45
N LEU A 444 -9.35 -5.14 -4.36
CA LEU A 444 -9.44 -4.28 -5.54
C LEU A 444 -10.55 -4.74 -6.51
N LEU A 445 -10.73 -6.05 -6.68
CA LEU A 445 -11.77 -6.61 -7.53
C LEU A 445 -13.17 -6.39 -6.93
N ALA A 446 -13.32 -6.53 -5.62
CA ALA A 446 -14.55 -6.19 -4.90
C ALA A 446 -14.90 -4.69 -5.06
N GLN A 447 -13.92 -3.80 -4.82
CA GLN A 447 -14.08 -2.36 -5.02
C GLN A 447 -14.43 -2.00 -6.47
N GLN A 448 -13.84 -2.68 -7.45
CA GLN A 448 -14.16 -2.47 -8.86
C GLN A 448 -15.59 -2.89 -9.18
N ARG A 449 -16.05 -4.05 -8.68
CA ARG A 449 -17.44 -4.51 -8.87
C ARG A 449 -18.46 -3.58 -8.22
N GLU A 450 -18.19 -3.12 -6.99
CA GLU A 450 -19.04 -2.14 -6.29
C GLU A 450 -19.12 -0.82 -7.08
N TYR A 451 -17.98 -0.35 -7.60
CA TYR A 451 -17.92 0.84 -8.43
C TYR A 451 -18.73 0.68 -9.73
N GLU A 452 -18.55 -0.42 -10.45
CA GLU A 452 -19.28 -0.72 -11.69
C GLU A 452 -20.78 -0.85 -11.46
N ALA A 453 -21.20 -1.51 -10.37
CA ALA A 453 -22.61 -1.62 -9.98
C ALA A 453 -23.25 -0.26 -9.70
N GLN A 454 -22.56 0.60 -8.94
CA GLN A 454 -23.05 1.96 -8.66
C GLN A 454 -23.04 2.86 -9.90
N GLN A 455 -22.08 2.68 -10.81
CA GLN A 455 -22.09 3.38 -12.09
C GLN A 455 -23.25 2.94 -12.97
N ALA A 456 -23.54 1.64 -13.05
CA ALA A 456 -24.68 1.11 -13.80
C ALA A 456 -26.01 1.62 -13.23
N GLU A 457 -26.15 1.63 -11.90
CA GLU A 457 -27.33 2.18 -11.22
C GLU A 457 -27.51 3.68 -11.53
N ARG A 458 -26.43 4.46 -11.45
CA ARG A 458 -26.44 5.88 -11.82
C ARG A 458 -26.80 6.09 -13.28
N ALA A 459 -26.23 5.30 -14.18
CA ALA A 459 -26.53 5.38 -15.61
C ALA A 459 -28.00 5.04 -15.90
N HIS A 460 -28.55 4.02 -15.23
CA HIS A 460 -29.96 3.66 -15.35
C HIS A 460 -30.89 4.78 -14.85
N ILE A 461 -30.60 5.35 -13.68
CA ILE A 461 -31.36 6.50 -13.15
C ILE A 461 -31.26 7.70 -14.09
N GLN A 462 -30.08 7.96 -14.66
CA GLN A 462 -29.86 9.06 -15.59
C GLN A 462 -30.63 8.88 -16.90
N GLN A 463 -30.61 7.68 -17.49
CA GLN A 463 -31.40 7.36 -18.69
C GLN A 463 -32.90 7.53 -18.45
N PHE A 464 -33.39 7.18 -17.26
CA PHE A 464 -34.77 7.44 -16.87
C PHE A 464 -35.08 8.94 -16.82
N ILE A 465 -34.21 9.72 -16.17
CA ILE A 465 -34.35 11.19 -16.11
C ILE A 465 -34.39 11.77 -17.53
N ASP A 466 -33.45 11.39 -18.39
CA ASP A 466 -33.33 11.95 -19.74
C ASP A 466 -34.55 11.60 -20.63
N LYS A 467 -35.06 10.36 -20.54
CA LYS A 467 -36.25 9.92 -21.28
C LYS A 467 -37.53 10.65 -20.84
N PHE A 468 -37.69 10.91 -19.54
CA PHE A 468 -38.92 11.46 -18.97
C PHE A 468 -38.84 12.95 -18.64
N ARG A 469 -37.70 13.63 -18.86
CA ARG A 469 -37.49 15.05 -18.57
C ARG A 469 -38.51 15.98 -19.23
N TYR A 470 -38.92 15.65 -20.45
CA TYR A 470 -39.80 16.50 -21.26
C TYR A 470 -41.31 16.16 -21.13
N LYS A 471 -41.67 15.10 -20.39
CA LYS A 471 -43.07 14.70 -20.20
C LYS A 471 -43.63 15.27 -18.89
N ALA A 472 -44.64 16.14 -18.98
CA ALA A 472 -45.23 16.82 -17.82
C ALA A 472 -45.83 15.86 -16.77
N ASN A 473 -46.40 14.73 -17.20
CA ASN A 473 -47.06 13.77 -16.30
C ASN A 473 -46.09 13.02 -15.36
N HIS A 474 -44.80 12.93 -15.71
CA HIS A 474 -43.79 12.21 -14.91
C HIS A 474 -42.88 13.11 -14.07
N ALA A 475 -43.17 14.42 -14.00
CA ALA A 475 -42.30 15.40 -13.34
C ALA A 475 -42.00 15.06 -11.86
N ARG A 476 -42.99 14.56 -11.10
CA ARG A 476 -42.79 14.16 -9.69
C ARG A 476 -41.83 12.97 -9.54
N LEU A 477 -41.95 11.97 -10.43
CA LEU A 477 -41.14 10.76 -10.41
C LEU A 477 -39.68 11.07 -10.81
N VAL A 478 -39.50 11.92 -11.83
CA VAL A 478 -38.18 12.43 -12.24
C VAL A 478 -37.52 13.22 -11.10
N GLN A 479 -38.25 14.10 -10.40
CA GLN A 479 -37.71 14.83 -9.25
C GLN A 479 -37.26 13.91 -8.10
N SER A 480 -38.00 12.84 -7.82
CA SER A 480 -37.61 11.85 -6.81
C SER A 480 -36.31 11.14 -7.20
N ARG A 481 -36.19 10.72 -8.46
CA ARG A 481 -35.00 10.04 -9.00
C ARG A 481 -33.77 10.97 -9.08
N VAL A 482 -33.96 12.25 -9.41
CA VAL A 482 -32.91 13.28 -9.33
C VAL A 482 -32.40 13.41 -7.89
N LYS A 483 -33.30 13.45 -6.90
CA LYS A 483 -32.92 13.52 -5.48
C LYS A 483 -32.22 12.24 -5.00
N MET A 484 -32.60 11.07 -5.51
CA MET A 484 -31.88 9.82 -5.27
C MET A 484 -30.45 9.87 -5.83
N LEU A 485 -30.29 10.36 -7.06
CA LEU A 485 -28.97 10.50 -7.70
C LEU A 485 -28.05 11.47 -6.94
N GLU A 486 -28.60 12.54 -6.37
CA GLU A 486 -27.86 13.47 -5.49
C GLU A 486 -27.47 12.86 -4.13
N ARG A 487 -28.25 11.91 -3.62
CA ARG A 487 -27.99 11.24 -2.34
C ARG A 487 -26.93 10.13 -2.46
N LEU A 488 -26.76 9.55 -3.65
CA LEU A 488 -25.74 8.52 -3.90
C LEU A 488 -24.33 9.12 -3.68
N PRO A 489 -23.51 8.56 -2.78
CA PRO A 489 -22.18 9.08 -2.50
C PRO A 489 -21.29 9.04 -3.76
N GLN A 490 -20.46 10.06 -3.98
CA GLN A 490 -19.50 10.05 -5.08
C GLN A 490 -18.39 9.05 -4.79
N LEU A 491 -18.40 7.90 -5.45
CA LEU A 491 -17.27 6.99 -5.41
C LEU A 491 -16.12 7.49 -6.29
N THR A 492 -14.92 7.45 -5.74
CA THR A 492 -13.67 7.57 -6.49
C THR A 492 -13.32 6.23 -7.11
N MET A 493 -12.91 6.23 -8.38
CA MET A 493 -12.41 5.04 -9.05
C MET A 493 -11.28 4.39 -8.23
N PRO A 494 -11.27 3.05 -8.06
CA PRO A 494 -10.18 2.38 -7.37
C PRO A 494 -8.84 2.71 -8.04
N GLU A 495 -7.88 3.23 -7.27
CA GLU A 495 -6.54 3.52 -7.77
C GLU A 495 -5.86 2.20 -8.16
N LYS A 496 -5.70 1.95 -9.46
CA LYS A 496 -4.87 0.85 -9.96
C LYS A 496 -3.42 1.32 -10.02
N ASP A 497 -2.52 0.55 -9.42
CA ASP A 497 -1.10 0.79 -9.62
C ASP A 497 -0.75 0.57 -11.10
N PRO A 498 -0.05 1.52 -11.75
CA PRO A 498 0.37 1.36 -13.12
C PRO A 498 1.37 0.20 -13.20
N LYS A 499 1.03 -0.84 -13.98
CA LYS A 499 1.98 -1.91 -14.32
C LYS A 499 3.07 -1.30 -15.20
N ILE A 500 4.31 -1.32 -14.71
CA ILE A 500 5.47 -0.88 -15.48
C ILE A 500 5.95 -2.08 -16.31
N THR A 501 5.72 -2.05 -17.62
CA THR A 501 6.26 -3.05 -18.54
C THR A 501 7.49 -2.46 -19.21
N ILE A 502 8.66 -3.05 -18.96
CA ILE A 502 9.91 -2.65 -19.62
C ILE A 502 10.07 -3.49 -20.88
N HIS A 503 10.03 -2.85 -22.04
CA HIS A 503 10.29 -3.50 -23.32
C HIS A 503 11.75 -3.31 -23.72
N LEU A 504 12.49 -4.42 -23.83
CA LEU A 504 13.83 -4.43 -24.39
C LEU A 504 13.73 -4.63 -25.92
N PRO A 505 14.55 -3.93 -26.73
CA PRO A 505 14.58 -4.14 -28.16
C PRO A 505 15.07 -5.56 -28.48
N ILE A 506 14.49 -6.18 -29.52
CA ILE A 506 14.90 -7.50 -29.99
C ILE A 506 16.24 -7.35 -30.72
N CYS A 507 17.22 -8.17 -30.37
CA CYS A 507 18.54 -8.17 -31.01
C CYS A 507 18.58 -9.13 -32.21
N ASP A 508 19.33 -8.77 -33.25
CA ASP A 508 19.63 -9.66 -34.36
C ASP A 508 20.45 -10.87 -33.90
N LYS A 509 20.16 -12.04 -34.46
CA LYS A 509 20.88 -13.27 -34.11
C LYS A 509 22.31 -13.21 -34.65
N LEU A 510 23.28 -13.21 -33.75
CA LEU A 510 24.70 -13.34 -34.09
C LEU A 510 25.07 -14.83 -34.25
N SER A 511 26.05 -15.11 -35.12
CA SER A 511 26.63 -16.45 -35.23
C SER A 511 27.43 -16.79 -33.97
N SER A 512 27.42 -18.08 -33.60
CA SER A 512 28.24 -18.58 -32.49
C SER A 512 29.70 -18.77 -32.94
N PRO A 513 30.70 -18.55 -32.06
CA PRO A 513 30.60 -18.09 -30.67
C PRO A 513 30.42 -16.57 -30.58
N VAL A 514 29.49 -16.12 -29.72
CA VAL A 514 29.25 -14.68 -29.51
C VAL A 514 30.33 -14.09 -28.63
N LEU A 515 30.59 -14.73 -27.49
CA LEU A 515 31.67 -14.40 -26.57
C LEU A 515 32.17 -15.68 -25.90
N GLN A 516 33.48 -15.86 -25.85
CA GLN A 516 34.12 -17.00 -25.22
C GLN A 516 35.38 -16.56 -24.45
N LEU A 517 35.58 -17.14 -23.26
CA LEU A 517 36.79 -17.05 -22.46
C LEU A 517 37.44 -18.43 -22.43
N ASP A 518 38.73 -18.51 -22.74
CA ASP A 518 39.53 -19.74 -22.71
C ASP A 518 40.71 -19.57 -21.76
N GLU A 519 40.76 -20.43 -20.73
CA GLU A 519 41.75 -20.49 -19.64
C GLU A 519 42.09 -19.14 -19.01
N VAL A 520 41.10 -18.24 -18.89
CA VAL A 520 41.36 -16.86 -18.47
C VAL A 520 41.75 -16.77 -17.00
N CYS A 521 42.89 -16.14 -16.75
CA CYS A 521 43.40 -15.80 -15.43
C CYS A 521 43.52 -14.28 -15.27
N PHE A 522 43.18 -13.76 -14.09
CA PHE A 522 43.28 -12.34 -13.81
C PHE A 522 43.60 -12.09 -12.33
N HIS A 523 44.51 -11.14 -12.08
CA HIS A 523 44.89 -10.70 -10.74
C HIS A 523 45.21 -9.19 -10.71
N TYR A 524 44.75 -8.47 -9.69
CA TYR A 524 45.20 -7.08 -9.46
C TYR A 524 46.58 -7.04 -8.80
N VAL A 525 46.84 -7.99 -7.89
CA VAL A 525 48.12 -8.17 -7.21
C VAL A 525 48.60 -9.59 -7.52
N PRO A 526 49.86 -9.79 -7.94
CA PRO A 526 50.37 -11.10 -8.35
C PRO A 526 50.17 -12.21 -7.30
N GLU A 527 50.21 -11.84 -6.03
CA GLU A 527 50.07 -12.77 -4.89
C GLU A 527 48.64 -13.30 -4.69
N LYS A 528 47.63 -12.68 -5.30
CA LYS A 528 46.22 -13.05 -5.09
C LYS A 528 45.45 -13.12 -6.42
N PRO A 529 45.46 -14.29 -7.11
CA PRO A 529 44.64 -14.50 -8.29
C PRO A 529 43.15 -14.47 -7.94
N ILE A 530 42.38 -13.69 -8.70
CA ILE A 530 40.92 -13.58 -8.54
C ILE A 530 40.22 -14.54 -9.49
N LEU A 531 40.68 -14.58 -10.74
CA LEU A 531 40.21 -15.53 -11.74
C LEU A 531 41.36 -16.48 -12.05
N TYR A 532 41.06 -17.78 -12.08
CA TYR A 532 42.03 -18.83 -12.37
C TYR A 532 41.43 -19.83 -13.35
N LYS A 533 42.02 -19.91 -14.55
CA LYS A 533 41.64 -20.81 -15.65
C LYS A 533 40.12 -20.87 -15.88
N VAL A 534 39.52 -19.71 -16.10
CA VAL A 534 38.07 -19.60 -16.31
C VAL A 534 37.73 -19.82 -17.78
N ASP A 535 36.99 -20.89 -18.04
CA ASP A 535 36.38 -21.20 -19.34
C ASP A 535 34.90 -20.84 -19.33
N LEU A 536 34.46 -20.00 -20.27
CA LEU A 536 33.05 -19.59 -20.37
C LEU A 536 32.66 -19.34 -21.82
N SER A 537 31.58 -19.95 -22.29
CA SER A 537 31.01 -19.69 -23.62
C SER A 537 29.60 -19.10 -23.51
N ILE A 538 29.32 -18.05 -24.27
CA ILE A 538 28.03 -17.36 -24.30
C ILE A 538 27.44 -17.47 -25.71
N SER A 539 26.20 -17.98 -25.79
CA SER A 539 25.40 -18.04 -27.02
C SER A 539 24.32 -16.95 -27.04
N SER A 540 23.70 -16.69 -28.20
CA SER A 540 22.71 -15.61 -28.39
C SER A 540 21.46 -15.73 -27.50
N ASP A 541 21.07 -16.95 -27.10
CA ASP A 541 19.88 -17.20 -26.26
C ASP A 541 20.24 -17.46 -24.77
N SER A 542 21.51 -17.29 -24.40
CA SER A 542 22.00 -17.56 -23.05
C SER A 542 21.47 -16.55 -22.03
N ARG A 543 20.93 -17.06 -20.91
CA ARG A 543 20.62 -16.27 -19.71
C ARG A 543 21.52 -16.75 -18.56
N ILE A 544 22.51 -15.93 -18.20
CA ILE A 544 23.55 -16.31 -17.24
C ILE A 544 23.38 -15.49 -15.97
N CYS A 545 23.33 -16.16 -14.83
CA CYS A 545 23.36 -15.53 -13.51
C CYS A 545 24.71 -15.84 -12.85
N ILE A 546 25.48 -14.81 -12.48
CA ILE A 546 26.77 -14.97 -11.80
C ILE A 546 26.54 -14.82 -10.30
N VAL A 547 26.72 -15.91 -9.55
CA VAL A 547 26.57 -15.96 -8.09
C VAL A 547 27.91 -16.14 -7.39
N GLY A 548 28.01 -15.72 -6.13
CA GLY A 548 29.25 -15.76 -5.35
C GLY A 548 29.19 -14.82 -4.14
N GLU A 549 30.25 -14.77 -3.34
CA GLU A 549 30.35 -13.83 -2.22
C GLU A 549 30.77 -12.43 -2.71
N ASN A 550 30.46 -11.39 -1.96
CA ASN A 550 30.89 -10.03 -2.28
C ASN A 550 32.41 -9.94 -2.17
N GLY A 551 33.03 -9.41 -3.23
CA GLY A 551 34.48 -9.39 -3.36
C GLY A 551 35.10 -10.66 -3.95
N ALA A 552 34.30 -11.67 -4.33
CA ALA A 552 34.80 -12.86 -5.04
C ALA A 552 35.27 -12.58 -6.48
N GLY A 553 35.10 -11.35 -7.00
CA GLY A 553 35.54 -10.97 -8.33
C GLY A 553 34.47 -10.96 -9.42
N LYS A 554 33.17 -11.02 -9.08
CA LYS A 554 32.06 -10.96 -10.06
C LYS A 554 32.16 -9.75 -10.99
N THR A 555 32.35 -8.56 -10.43
CA THR A 555 32.50 -7.32 -11.19
C THR A 555 33.78 -7.35 -12.03
N THR A 556 34.84 -7.98 -11.54
CA THR A 556 36.09 -8.17 -12.29
C THR A 556 35.87 -9.08 -13.49
N LEU A 557 35.16 -10.20 -13.31
CA LEU A 557 34.76 -11.09 -14.41
C LEU A 557 33.91 -10.34 -15.44
N LEU A 558 32.91 -9.56 -15.02
CA LEU A 558 32.11 -8.72 -15.92
C LEU A 558 32.97 -7.71 -16.69
N ARG A 559 33.95 -7.07 -16.04
CA ARG A 559 34.87 -6.13 -16.71
C ARG A 559 35.78 -6.83 -17.73
N VAL A 560 36.23 -8.05 -17.45
CA VAL A 560 36.97 -8.88 -18.41
C VAL A 560 36.06 -9.26 -19.59
N LEU A 561 34.81 -9.67 -19.32
CA LEU A 561 33.83 -9.96 -20.38
C LEU A 561 33.56 -8.74 -21.25
N LEU A 562 33.47 -7.54 -20.68
CA LEU A 562 33.31 -6.28 -21.40
C LEU A 562 34.55 -5.85 -22.20
N GLY A 563 35.72 -6.42 -21.92
CA GLY A 563 37.00 -6.00 -22.49
C GLY A 563 37.56 -4.72 -21.88
N GLN A 564 37.08 -4.33 -20.69
CA GLN A 564 37.64 -3.20 -19.92
C GLN A 564 38.91 -3.57 -19.16
N LEU A 565 39.09 -4.86 -18.86
CA LEU A 565 40.29 -5.42 -18.25
C LEU A 565 40.83 -6.50 -19.18
N GLU A 566 42.12 -6.40 -19.49
CA GLU A 566 42.82 -7.43 -20.23
C GLU A 566 43.17 -8.59 -19.28
N PRO A 567 42.95 -9.85 -19.69
CA PRO A 567 43.34 -10.99 -18.90
C PRO A 567 44.87 -11.07 -18.78
N THR A 568 45.38 -11.50 -17.63
CA THR A 568 46.83 -11.68 -17.43
C THR A 568 47.34 -12.92 -18.16
N SER A 569 46.48 -13.94 -18.27
CA SER A 569 46.70 -15.15 -19.05
C SER A 569 45.38 -15.66 -19.60
N GLY A 570 45.41 -16.46 -20.67
CA GLY A 570 44.23 -16.93 -21.40
C GLY A 570 43.77 -15.95 -22.49
N ILE A 571 42.72 -16.34 -23.22
CA ILE A 571 42.24 -15.63 -24.41
C ILE A 571 40.76 -15.28 -24.27
N ARG A 572 40.40 -14.06 -24.67
CA ARG A 572 39.01 -13.60 -24.80
C ARG A 572 38.65 -13.50 -26.27
N HIS A 573 37.75 -14.36 -26.74
CA HIS A 573 37.17 -14.34 -28.08
C HIS A 573 35.84 -13.60 -28.09
N THR A 574 35.67 -12.65 -29.02
CA THR A 574 34.41 -11.93 -29.21
C THR A 574 34.05 -11.77 -30.68
N HIS A 575 32.78 -11.96 -31.01
CA HIS A 575 32.26 -11.68 -32.34
C HIS A 575 32.37 -10.18 -32.69
N ARG A 576 32.80 -9.85 -33.91
CA ARG A 576 33.08 -8.45 -34.33
C ARG A 576 31.85 -7.54 -34.30
N GLY A 577 30.66 -8.11 -34.54
CA GLY A 577 29.38 -7.40 -34.48
C GLY A 577 28.74 -7.38 -33.09
N LEU A 578 29.39 -7.93 -32.06
CA LEU A 578 28.84 -7.94 -30.70
C LEU A 578 28.84 -6.52 -30.11
N ARG A 579 27.66 -6.10 -29.65
CA ARG A 579 27.48 -4.86 -28.90
C ARG A 579 27.00 -5.21 -27.51
N VAL A 580 27.63 -4.62 -26.50
CA VAL A 580 27.32 -4.94 -25.10
C VAL A 580 26.76 -3.70 -24.42
N GLY A 581 25.50 -3.80 -23.98
CA GLY A 581 24.91 -2.84 -23.04
C GLY A 581 25.27 -3.26 -21.62
N TYR A 582 25.93 -2.38 -20.87
CA TYR A 582 26.35 -2.65 -19.49
C TYR A 582 25.61 -1.74 -18.51
N PHE A 583 24.97 -2.36 -17.52
CA PHE A 583 24.31 -1.69 -16.41
C PHE A 583 24.96 -2.07 -15.08
N SER A 584 25.71 -1.15 -14.52
CA SER A 584 26.27 -1.19 -13.17
C SER A 584 25.45 -0.40 -12.15
N GLN A 585 25.86 -0.52 -10.89
CA GLN A 585 25.23 0.19 -9.77
C GLN A 585 25.49 1.71 -9.80
N HIS A 586 26.61 2.16 -10.37
CA HIS A 586 27.03 3.57 -10.41
C HIS A 586 26.58 4.32 -11.68
N HIS A 587 25.67 3.78 -12.50
CA HIS A 587 25.22 4.51 -13.71
C HIS A 587 24.44 5.77 -13.39
N VAL A 588 23.82 5.86 -12.21
CA VAL A 588 23.13 7.07 -11.77
C VAL A 588 24.12 8.24 -11.60
N ASP A 589 25.34 7.95 -11.15
CA ASP A 589 26.39 8.95 -10.95
C ASP A 589 26.99 9.44 -12.28
N GLN A 590 26.83 8.66 -13.34
CA GLN A 590 27.26 9.03 -14.71
C GLN A 590 26.23 9.94 -15.42
N LEU A 591 25.05 10.15 -14.84
CA LEU A 591 24.04 11.04 -15.41
C LEU A 591 24.33 12.49 -15.02
N ASP A 592 24.31 13.38 -16.01
CA ASP A 592 24.38 14.82 -15.78
C ASP A 592 23.10 15.29 -15.04
N LEU A 593 23.21 15.49 -13.73
CA LEU A 593 22.07 15.80 -12.85
C LEU A 593 21.37 17.14 -13.20
N ASN A 594 22.08 18.04 -13.86
CA ASN A 594 21.57 19.36 -14.24
C ASN A 594 20.78 19.36 -15.55
N LEU A 595 20.89 18.29 -16.36
CA LEU A 595 20.18 18.19 -17.63
C LEU A 595 18.79 17.60 -17.45
N ASN A 596 17.89 17.94 -18.36
CA ASN A 596 16.59 17.28 -18.47
C ASN A 596 16.76 15.88 -19.06
N SER A 597 15.85 14.95 -18.72
CA SER A 597 15.93 13.57 -19.23
C SER A 597 15.88 13.48 -20.75
N LEU A 598 15.07 14.35 -21.37
CA LEU A 598 14.96 14.45 -22.82
C LEU A 598 16.23 15.03 -23.45
N GLU A 599 16.73 16.14 -22.92
CA GLU A 599 17.97 16.80 -23.37
C GLU A 599 19.18 15.88 -23.25
N PHE A 600 19.24 15.09 -22.18
CA PHE A 600 20.27 14.08 -21.98
C PHE A 600 20.30 13.05 -23.12
N LEU A 601 19.14 12.52 -23.54
CA LEU A 601 19.06 11.60 -24.68
C LEU A 601 19.41 12.28 -26.00
N MET A 602 18.94 13.52 -26.22
CA MET A 602 19.26 14.29 -27.42
C MET A 602 20.76 14.56 -27.55
N ARG A 603 21.43 14.92 -26.46
CA ARG A 603 22.88 15.16 -26.43
C ARG A 603 23.67 13.88 -26.67
N LYS A 604 23.20 12.76 -26.12
CA LYS A 604 23.86 11.45 -26.25
C LYS A 604 23.66 10.83 -27.64
N PHE A 605 22.52 11.09 -28.29
CA PHE A 605 22.15 10.48 -29.56
C PHE A 605 21.61 11.52 -30.56
N PRO A 606 22.41 12.42 -31.14
CA PRO A 606 21.90 13.55 -31.93
C PRO A 606 21.18 13.21 -33.25
N SER A 607 21.02 11.94 -33.61
CA SER A 607 20.54 11.50 -34.93
C SER A 607 19.04 11.15 -35.01
N GLN A 608 18.28 11.20 -33.91
CA GLN A 608 16.85 10.82 -33.88
C GLN A 608 15.93 12.02 -33.61
N ASN A 609 14.67 11.90 -33.99
CA ASN A 609 13.62 12.89 -33.72
C ASN A 609 13.24 12.94 -32.24
N GLU A 610 12.78 14.10 -31.77
CA GLU A 610 12.35 14.30 -30.39
C GLU A 610 11.24 13.34 -29.95
N GLN A 611 10.28 13.09 -30.85
CA GLN A 611 9.17 12.15 -30.63
C GLN A 611 9.65 10.73 -30.32
N THR A 612 10.78 10.30 -30.93
CA THR A 612 11.37 8.99 -30.68
C THR A 612 11.90 8.89 -29.25
N TYR A 613 12.58 9.93 -28.74
CA TYR A 613 13.05 9.95 -27.35
C TYR A 613 11.88 9.97 -26.36
N ARG A 614 10.82 10.74 -26.64
CA ARG A 614 9.63 10.77 -25.79
C ARG A 614 8.94 9.42 -25.75
N SER A 615 8.73 8.80 -26.91
CA SER A 615 8.15 7.45 -27.02
C SER A 615 8.97 6.43 -26.24
N GLN A 616 10.30 6.52 -26.32
CA GLN A 616 11.17 5.63 -25.60
C GLN A 616 11.13 5.85 -24.09
N LEU A 617 11.23 7.09 -23.61
CA LEU A 617 11.10 7.42 -22.19
C LEU A 617 9.72 6.99 -21.66
N ALA A 618 8.66 7.18 -22.44
CA ALA A 618 7.32 6.70 -22.11
C ALA A 618 7.27 5.17 -22.00
N GLY A 619 7.99 4.44 -22.85
CA GLY A 619 8.17 2.99 -22.75
C GLY A 619 8.82 2.53 -21.45
N PHE A 620 9.63 3.38 -20.80
CA PHE A 620 10.18 3.15 -19.46
C PHE A 620 9.34 3.81 -18.34
N ASN A 621 8.09 4.20 -18.64
CA ASN A 621 7.16 4.85 -17.72
C ASN A 621 7.72 6.14 -17.08
N ILE A 622 8.39 6.95 -17.92
CA ILE A 622 8.75 8.34 -17.63
C ILE A 622 7.77 9.19 -18.43
N THR A 623 6.85 9.85 -17.71
CA THR A 623 5.83 10.71 -18.33
C THR A 623 6.44 11.99 -18.88
N ASP A 624 5.73 12.64 -19.81
CA ASP A 624 6.20 13.87 -20.46
C ASP A 624 6.58 14.97 -19.44
N MET A 625 5.82 15.11 -18.36
CA MET A 625 6.13 16.06 -17.29
C MET A 625 7.43 15.71 -16.57
N LEU A 626 7.70 14.43 -16.32
CA LEU A 626 8.94 13.97 -15.69
C LEU A 626 10.14 14.06 -16.65
N ALA A 627 9.91 13.90 -17.95
CA ALA A 627 10.96 13.98 -18.96
C ALA A 627 11.57 15.39 -19.09
N LEU A 628 10.76 16.41 -18.79
CA LEU A 628 11.15 17.83 -18.77
C LEU A 628 11.76 18.28 -17.44
N GLN A 629 11.76 17.43 -16.41
CA GLN A 629 12.39 17.74 -15.14
C GLN A 629 13.89 17.43 -15.19
N PRO A 630 14.71 18.19 -14.42
CA PRO A 630 16.13 17.91 -14.30
C PRO A 630 16.34 16.55 -13.65
N ILE A 631 17.30 15.77 -14.15
CA ILE A 631 17.57 14.41 -13.69
C ILE A 631 17.89 14.39 -12.18
N GLY A 632 18.48 15.46 -11.64
CA GLY A 632 18.73 15.64 -10.20
C GLY A 632 17.49 15.45 -9.32
N SER A 633 16.34 15.95 -9.78
CA SER A 633 15.07 15.93 -9.05
C SER A 633 14.34 14.59 -9.08
N LEU A 634 14.71 13.72 -10.02
CA LEU A 634 14.10 12.40 -10.16
C LEU A 634 14.49 11.48 -9.00
N SER A 635 13.61 10.55 -8.63
CA SER A 635 13.95 9.48 -7.69
C SER A 635 15.01 8.54 -8.27
N GLY A 636 15.82 7.88 -7.44
CA GLY A 636 16.86 6.95 -7.92
C GLY A 636 16.33 5.84 -8.86
N GLY A 637 15.10 5.37 -8.63
CA GLY A 637 14.42 4.42 -9.53
C GLY A 637 14.06 5.04 -10.89
N GLN A 638 13.63 6.30 -10.92
CA GLN A 638 13.40 7.02 -12.19
C GLN A 638 14.73 7.31 -12.91
N LYS A 639 15.79 7.71 -12.21
CA LYS A 639 17.13 7.89 -12.79
C LYS A 639 17.64 6.59 -13.44
N SER A 640 17.45 5.46 -12.77
CA SER A 640 17.80 4.14 -13.30
C SER A 640 17.04 3.82 -14.59
N ARG A 641 15.75 4.19 -14.67
CA ARG A 641 14.95 4.01 -15.90
C ARG A 641 15.41 4.89 -17.05
N VAL A 642 15.82 6.13 -16.78
CA VAL A 642 16.44 7.01 -17.79
C VAL A 642 17.72 6.36 -18.33
N ALA A 643 18.55 5.79 -17.45
CA ALA A 643 19.75 5.07 -17.86
C ALA A 643 19.43 3.81 -18.69
N PHE A 644 18.41 3.02 -18.31
CA PHE A 644 17.93 1.89 -19.11
C PHE A 644 17.43 2.32 -20.49
N ALA A 645 16.66 3.41 -20.57
CA ALA A 645 16.25 3.98 -21.84
C ALA A 645 17.46 4.34 -22.69
N ALA A 646 18.43 5.07 -22.12
CA ALA A 646 19.65 5.45 -22.82
C ALA A 646 20.51 4.25 -23.28
N MET A 647 20.52 3.14 -22.55
CA MET A 647 21.20 1.91 -22.99
C MET A 647 20.47 1.25 -24.15
N CYS A 648 19.15 1.18 -24.12
CA CYS A 648 18.38 0.60 -25.23
C CYS A 648 18.50 1.44 -26.51
N MET A 649 18.84 2.73 -26.39
CA MET A 649 19.17 3.62 -27.51
C MET A 649 20.57 3.46 -28.07
N SER A 650 21.51 2.87 -27.31
CA SER A 650 22.91 2.78 -27.77
C SER A 650 22.96 1.82 -28.95
N LYS A 651 22.77 2.41 -30.14
CA LYS A 651 22.49 1.85 -31.44
C LYS A 651 22.37 0.32 -31.49
N SER A 652 21.11 -0.11 -31.60
CA SER A 652 20.61 -1.13 -32.53
C SER A 652 21.30 -1.13 -33.87
#